data_AF-A0AAD6IRY3-F1
#
_entry.id   AF-A0AAD6IRY3-F1
#
_cell.length_a   1.000
_cell.length_b   1.000
_cell.length_c   1.000
_cell.angle_alpha   90.00
_cell.angle_beta   90.00
_cell.angle_gamma   90.00
#
_symmetry.space_group_name_H-M   'P 1'
#
loop_
_entity.id
_entity.type
_entity.pdbx_description
1 polymer ?
#
loop_
_entity_poly.entity_id
_entity_poly.type
_entity_poly.pdbx_seq_one_letter_code
_entity_poly.pdbx_strand_id
1 'polypeptide(L)'
;MASKKKKLEADAFTVGIIYAKPLEMTAINVMIDEFYLPVTLPASDTNEYVLGRIGDHNVAIVGPALGKQGKVSVASVVARIPHTFRNMKVGLLVGIGGGVPYPEKEDVRLGDVVVGAPEYTPAIIQYDLGKQYTDSTEVSRALNKPPDLLLKVVNKVHDEYQRAKEGEDFFAMHLKRYQQYRQLREKYRRPNVPDRLFRPDFEHGESSLCESHEPTYEIQRPIREETIRVHFSTILSGDMVMKSGSIRDRLSQRYHRALCFEMEAAGVVDDLPCLVVRGICDYADSHKNKEWQHFAAATAACFARELLLSMAKRTLEPLEGAGQAAGSKGVEIHQSAVNNSGVMIAHNTGGFSFKPRWGINSHHNYARHHNSNKLKDVYHIGSVFHYINSLFSDIDTLLYRTATSSGVCGTATFVPISAQTAFDALNPGWNIGNTLDAIPNEGSWNNPPITSTVIDAIKASGYKSIRIPVTWTHHFSGASPTWTIDPAWMDRVEAVVDIVLSKGLYAVLNVHHDSWEWFDITQFDNAGVEERFGALWSQIGNRFKCKSERLLFEPINEPPGTTADHGAELNKLNDIFLTRINTAGGFNPQRVVTLCGLGMDSYKTISWFQRGSLYPNQPWGLQFHYYSPYDFIFRAWGKTTWGSDAEKVSLETDFSTFRGNFSGVPVVIGEFGGSPTGLEPAAAWRYFDFLTRMAVKYHFSIMAWDNGDDLFNRTALQWHNPTGQSILMSGSKGVLSTLALSTTDGAVPQLSSAFIFHKVGTPVTSQTASYEMHGAFVSIKNKAGTTLTSSQYTFSSAGVLTLSETYLSTLYTASSTTGVIEELTLSFSQGAFLTLTIIQWAVPVLSETALAVPTADYRIPITWNGYNRVAAVRAVWDNGVYVSDDWTVYLPTSQQARWTFGNWGYETNNVVLWQSGADYLRNNKPAGVTSAVLTWEFYPRDGYTAGSNAVNMTITF
;
A
#
# COMPACT_ATOMS: atom_id res chain seq x y z
N MET A 1 5.60 -52.47 22.44
CA MET A 1 6.38 -51.45 23.18
C MET A 1 5.88 -50.09 22.74
N ALA A 2 5.59 -49.16 23.65
CA ALA A 2 5.19 -47.81 23.25
C ALA A 2 6.42 -47.07 22.70
N SER A 3 6.37 -46.61 21.45
CA SER A 3 7.40 -45.74 20.89
C SER A 3 7.44 -44.45 21.70
N LYS A 4 8.58 -44.14 22.32
CA LYS A 4 8.77 -42.85 23.00
C LYS A 4 8.79 -41.76 21.93
N LYS A 5 7.72 -40.96 21.85
CA LYS A 5 7.68 -39.78 20.98
C LYS A 5 8.90 -38.90 21.28
N LYS A 6 9.64 -38.55 20.24
CA LYS A 6 10.84 -37.71 20.33
C LYS A 6 10.42 -36.26 20.64
N LYS A 7 11.14 -35.58 21.54
CA LYS A 7 11.06 -34.12 21.68
C LYS A 7 12.16 -33.48 20.85
N LEU A 8 11.84 -32.37 20.19
CA LEU A 8 12.77 -31.48 19.51
C LEU A 8 12.60 -30.08 20.07
N GLU A 9 13.60 -29.22 19.90
CA GLU A 9 13.47 -27.78 20.14
C GLU A 9 12.73 -27.09 18.99
N ALA A 10 12.12 -25.94 19.24
CA ALA A 10 11.31 -25.23 18.25
C ALA A 10 12.12 -24.85 16.99
N ASP A 11 13.38 -24.48 17.15
CA ASP A 11 14.27 -24.12 16.03
C ASP A 11 14.60 -25.30 15.09
N ALA A 12 14.21 -26.54 15.43
CA ALA A 12 14.35 -27.69 14.55
C ALA A 12 13.25 -27.79 13.47
N PHE A 13 12.18 -26.99 13.55
CA PHE A 13 11.05 -27.01 12.61
C PHE A 13 11.20 -25.91 11.56
N THR A 14 11.17 -26.30 10.28
CA THR A 14 11.51 -25.41 9.15
C THR A 14 10.36 -25.19 8.17
N VAL A 15 9.30 -26.00 8.26
CA VAL A 15 8.14 -25.96 7.36
C VAL A 15 6.85 -25.85 8.17
N GLY A 16 6.04 -24.83 7.86
CA GLY A 16 4.67 -24.71 8.36
C GLY A 16 3.69 -25.39 7.41
N ILE A 17 2.69 -26.10 7.93
CA ILE A 17 1.56 -26.59 7.13
C ILE A 17 0.26 -26.05 7.74
N ILE A 18 -0.48 -25.29 6.95
CA ILE A 18 -1.62 -24.51 7.38
C ILE A 18 -2.90 -25.14 6.82
N TYR A 19 -3.89 -25.33 7.69
CA TYR A 19 -5.24 -25.81 7.33
C TYR A 19 -6.32 -24.80 7.76
N ALA A 20 -7.49 -24.87 7.13
CA ALA A 20 -8.66 -24.04 7.45
C ALA A 20 -9.78 -24.83 8.14
N LYS A 21 -9.91 -26.13 7.86
CA LYS A 21 -11.00 -27.01 8.36
C LYS A 21 -10.45 -28.27 9.06
N PRO A 22 -11.16 -28.83 10.06
CA PRO A 22 -10.71 -30.04 10.77
C PRO A 22 -10.50 -31.30 9.88
N LEU A 23 -11.22 -31.39 8.75
CA LEU A 23 -11.02 -32.47 7.78
C LEU A 23 -9.66 -32.37 7.05
N GLU A 24 -9.19 -31.14 6.82
CA GLU A 24 -7.90 -30.88 6.17
C GLU A 24 -6.75 -31.19 7.14
N MET A 25 -6.85 -30.74 8.39
CA MET A 25 -5.94 -31.15 9.47
C MET A 25 -5.83 -32.69 9.56
N THR A 26 -6.97 -33.38 9.48
CA THR A 26 -7.00 -34.85 9.55
C THR A 26 -6.32 -35.48 8.34
N ALA A 27 -6.52 -34.93 7.13
CA ALA A 27 -5.82 -35.37 5.92
C ALA A 27 -4.30 -35.19 6.02
N ILE A 28 -3.86 -34.00 6.44
CA ILE A 28 -2.44 -33.67 6.63
C ILE A 28 -1.80 -34.57 7.69
N ASN A 29 -2.47 -34.81 8.82
CA ASN A 29 -1.93 -35.63 9.91
C ASN A 29 -1.66 -37.09 9.51
N VAL A 30 -2.39 -37.65 8.56
CA VAL A 30 -2.15 -39.00 8.03
C VAL A 30 -0.85 -39.08 7.20
N MET A 31 -0.39 -37.93 6.68
CA MET A 31 0.85 -37.83 5.89
C MET A 31 2.13 -37.74 6.73
N ILE A 32 2.02 -37.57 8.06
CA ILE A 32 3.16 -37.55 8.98
C ILE A 32 3.77 -38.96 9.11
N ASP A 33 5.09 -39.07 9.01
CA ASP A 33 5.84 -40.33 9.21
C ASP A 33 6.19 -40.57 10.68
N GLU A 34 6.41 -39.51 11.45
CA GLU A 34 6.79 -39.57 12.86
C GLU A 34 6.22 -38.37 13.63
N PHE A 35 5.51 -38.62 14.73
CA PHE A 35 4.96 -37.56 15.59
C PHE A 35 5.91 -37.19 16.73
N TYR A 36 6.05 -35.90 17.00
CA TYR A 36 6.87 -35.36 18.07
C TYR A 36 6.06 -34.92 19.29
N LEU A 37 6.76 -34.71 20.41
CA LEU A 37 6.20 -34.10 21.60
C LEU A 37 6.09 -32.57 21.42
N PRO A 38 5.12 -31.89 22.06
CA PRO A 38 5.00 -30.44 22.01
C PRO A 38 6.27 -29.71 22.46
N VAL A 39 6.52 -28.56 21.83
CA VAL A 39 7.49 -27.56 22.30
C VAL A 39 6.86 -26.69 23.39
N THR A 40 7.67 -25.92 24.11
CA THR A 40 7.17 -24.90 25.03
C THR A 40 6.81 -23.65 24.23
N LEU A 41 5.55 -23.23 24.28
CA LEU A 41 5.06 -22.03 23.61
C LEU A 41 5.24 -20.78 24.50
N PRO A 42 5.65 -19.62 23.95
CA PRO A 42 5.62 -18.35 24.66
C PRO A 42 4.18 -17.86 24.82
N ALA A 43 3.90 -17.04 25.84
CA ALA A 43 2.56 -16.49 26.07
C ALA A 43 2.01 -15.61 24.92
N SER A 44 2.88 -15.15 24.01
CA SER A 44 2.53 -14.43 22.79
C SER A 44 2.12 -15.33 21.62
N ASP A 45 2.26 -16.65 21.73
CA ASP A 45 1.77 -17.62 20.75
C ASP A 45 0.62 -18.41 21.37
N THR A 46 -0.61 -18.03 21.00
CA THR A 46 -1.85 -18.70 21.45
C THR A 46 -2.35 -19.73 20.44
N ASN A 47 -1.49 -20.20 19.52
CA ASN A 47 -1.80 -21.31 18.63
C ASN A 47 -1.57 -22.65 19.32
N GLU A 48 -2.06 -23.73 18.71
CA GLU A 48 -1.72 -25.10 19.09
C GLU A 48 -1.23 -25.87 17.87
N TYR A 49 -0.17 -26.66 18.03
CA TYR A 49 0.59 -27.25 16.93
C TYR A 49 0.63 -28.77 16.99
N VAL A 50 0.35 -29.42 15.86
CA VAL A 50 0.71 -30.83 15.65
C VAL A 50 2.12 -30.89 15.05
N LEU A 51 3.05 -31.47 15.81
CA LEU A 51 4.46 -31.53 15.44
C LEU A 51 4.85 -32.92 14.95
N GLY A 52 5.63 -32.99 13.88
CA GLY A 52 6.13 -34.25 13.34
C GLY A 52 7.16 -34.09 12.23
N ARG A 53 7.36 -35.17 11.47
CA ARG A 53 8.27 -35.23 10.33
C ARG A 53 7.60 -35.84 9.10
N ILE A 54 7.89 -35.28 7.94
CA ILE A 54 7.52 -35.77 6.61
C ILE A 54 8.83 -35.87 5.80
N GLY A 55 9.23 -37.08 5.43
CA GLY A 55 10.54 -37.30 4.80
C GLY A 55 11.69 -36.83 5.70
N ASP A 56 12.51 -35.92 5.19
CA ASP A 56 13.63 -35.31 5.92
C ASP A 56 13.26 -34.00 6.67
N HIS A 57 12.01 -33.53 6.57
CA HIS A 57 11.60 -32.21 7.07
C HIS A 57 10.74 -32.30 8.32
N ASN A 58 11.12 -31.54 9.34
CA ASN A 58 10.31 -31.36 10.55
C ASN A 58 9.23 -30.30 10.27
N VAL A 59 7.97 -30.69 10.44
CA VAL A 59 6.78 -29.90 10.11
C VAL A 59 6.02 -29.50 11.38
N ALA A 60 5.52 -28.26 11.39
CA ALA A 60 4.53 -27.81 12.37
C ALA A 60 3.20 -27.56 11.64
N ILE A 61 2.15 -28.26 12.06
CA ILE A 61 0.82 -28.18 11.47
C ILE A 61 -0.08 -27.36 12.39
N VAL A 62 -0.74 -26.36 11.82
CA VAL A 62 -1.50 -25.34 12.57
C VAL A 62 -2.70 -24.85 11.76
N GLY A 63 -3.73 -24.36 12.45
CA GLY A 63 -4.92 -23.81 11.82
C GLY A 63 -5.83 -23.12 12.84
N PRO A 64 -6.96 -22.53 12.38
CA PRO A 64 -7.82 -21.74 13.23
C PRO A 64 -8.61 -22.60 14.24
N ALA A 65 -9.10 -21.97 15.31
CA ALA A 65 -9.96 -22.61 16.29
C ALA A 65 -11.25 -23.16 15.65
N LEU A 66 -11.83 -24.21 16.25
CA LEU A 66 -13.03 -24.86 15.72
C LEU A 66 -14.17 -23.84 15.52
N GLY A 67 -14.70 -23.78 14.29
CA GLY A 67 -15.77 -22.85 13.90
C GLY A 67 -15.28 -21.48 13.41
N LYS A 68 -13.98 -21.17 13.50
CA LYS A 68 -13.35 -20.02 12.82
C LYS A 68 -12.84 -20.45 11.45
N GLN A 69 -13.12 -19.67 10.40
CA GLN A 69 -12.75 -19.94 9.01
C GLN A 69 -12.44 -18.62 8.27
N GLY A 70 -11.96 -18.72 7.03
CA GLY A 70 -11.68 -17.56 6.17
C GLY A 70 -10.41 -16.78 6.53
N LYS A 71 -10.02 -15.93 5.58
CA LYS A 71 -8.81 -15.09 5.55
C LYS A 71 -8.28 -14.63 6.93
N VAL A 72 -9.05 -13.81 7.65
CA VAL A 72 -8.64 -13.19 8.93
C VAL A 72 -8.31 -14.23 10.01
N SER A 73 -9.07 -15.33 10.06
CA SER A 73 -8.85 -16.40 11.04
C SER A 73 -7.49 -17.07 10.83
N VAL A 74 -7.14 -17.35 9.57
CA VAL A 74 -5.88 -18.03 9.22
C VAL A 74 -4.68 -17.07 9.29
N ALA A 75 -4.85 -15.82 8.89
CA ALA A 75 -3.86 -14.75 9.08
C ALA A 75 -3.43 -14.64 10.55
N SER A 76 -4.40 -14.60 11.48
CA SER A 76 -4.12 -14.49 12.92
C SER A 76 -3.35 -15.67 13.53
N VAL A 77 -3.43 -16.84 12.89
CA VAL A 77 -2.64 -18.02 13.24
C VAL A 77 -1.23 -17.87 12.70
N VAL A 78 -1.10 -17.52 11.42
CA VAL A 78 0.17 -17.41 10.71
C VAL A 78 1.09 -16.34 11.33
N ALA A 79 0.55 -15.17 11.67
CA ALA A 79 1.28 -14.07 12.29
C ALA A 79 1.97 -14.43 13.63
N ARG A 80 1.54 -15.50 14.31
CA ARG A 80 2.12 -15.96 15.59
C ARG A 80 3.19 -17.05 15.42
N ILE A 81 3.24 -17.73 14.28
CA ILE A 81 4.22 -18.79 14.00
C ILE A 81 5.67 -18.34 14.27
N PRO A 82 6.12 -17.12 13.87
CA PRO A 82 7.48 -16.65 14.12
C PRO A 82 7.83 -16.45 15.60
N HIS A 83 6.84 -16.34 16.50
CA HIS A 83 7.09 -16.22 17.94
C HIS A 83 7.69 -17.51 18.53
N THR A 84 7.33 -18.67 17.96
CA THR A 84 7.80 -19.99 18.39
C THR A 84 8.86 -20.55 17.44
N PHE A 85 8.64 -20.53 16.13
CA PHE A 85 9.43 -21.27 15.14
C PHE A 85 10.31 -20.35 14.28
N ARG A 86 11.42 -19.88 14.84
CA ARG A 86 12.29 -18.85 14.22
C ARG A 86 12.91 -19.27 12.88
N ASN A 87 13.16 -20.57 12.72
CA ASN A 87 13.71 -21.19 11.51
C ASN A 87 12.65 -21.58 10.47
N MET A 88 11.37 -21.27 10.70
CA MET A 88 10.30 -21.52 9.74
C MET A 88 10.28 -20.41 8.69
N LYS A 89 10.70 -20.73 7.46
CA LYS A 89 10.81 -19.77 6.34
C LYS A 89 9.92 -20.10 5.13
N VAL A 90 9.24 -21.24 5.15
CA VAL A 90 8.31 -21.66 4.10
C VAL A 90 7.05 -22.28 4.71
N GLY A 91 5.90 -21.97 4.10
CA GLY A 91 4.61 -22.58 4.43
C GLY A 91 4.04 -23.45 3.30
N LEU A 92 3.09 -24.31 3.63
CA LEU A 92 2.17 -24.96 2.69
C LEU A 92 0.74 -24.70 3.17
N LEU A 93 -0.10 -24.05 2.37
CA LEU A 93 -1.52 -23.86 2.68
C LEU A 93 -2.31 -24.97 1.98
N VAL A 94 -2.70 -26.00 2.73
CA VAL A 94 -3.22 -27.27 2.20
C VAL A 94 -4.67 -27.46 2.63
N GLY A 95 -5.56 -27.71 1.65
CA GLY A 95 -6.99 -27.79 1.92
C GLY A 95 -7.83 -28.06 0.69
N ILE A 96 -9.13 -27.75 0.76
CA ILE A 96 -10.08 -27.93 -0.35
C ILE A 96 -10.42 -26.61 -1.04
N GLY A 97 -10.77 -26.69 -2.32
CA GLY A 97 -11.24 -25.55 -3.11
C GLY A 97 -12.32 -25.94 -4.13
N GLY A 98 -12.97 -24.94 -4.72
CA GLY A 98 -13.85 -25.12 -5.88
C GLY A 98 -13.04 -25.05 -7.17
N GLY A 99 -13.28 -25.94 -8.13
CA GLY A 99 -12.57 -25.98 -9.41
C GLY A 99 -13.27 -25.16 -10.49
N VAL A 100 -12.49 -24.63 -11.45
CA VAL A 100 -13.00 -24.01 -12.68
C VAL A 100 -12.69 -24.93 -13.86
N PRO A 101 -13.68 -25.67 -14.39
CA PRO A 101 -13.45 -26.64 -15.45
C PRO A 101 -13.43 -25.97 -16.83
N TYR A 102 -12.42 -26.28 -17.64
CA TYR A 102 -12.36 -25.89 -19.07
C TYR A 102 -12.31 -27.15 -19.96
N PRO A 103 -13.45 -27.79 -20.27
CA PRO A 103 -13.50 -29.12 -20.92
C PRO A 103 -12.71 -29.25 -22.23
N GLU A 104 -12.57 -28.17 -23.00
CA GLU A 104 -11.85 -28.14 -24.28
C GLU A 104 -10.33 -27.94 -24.15
N LYS A 105 -9.82 -27.61 -22.95
CA LYS A 105 -8.40 -27.27 -22.73
C LYS A 105 -7.84 -27.88 -21.45
N GLU A 106 -8.38 -27.50 -20.30
CA GLU A 106 -7.91 -27.91 -18.97
C GLU A 106 -9.12 -28.33 -18.12
N ASP A 107 -9.48 -29.60 -18.28
CA ASP A 107 -10.63 -30.22 -17.62
C ASP A 107 -10.26 -30.66 -16.19
N VAL A 108 -10.34 -29.69 -15.27
CA VAL A 108 -10.28 -29.88 -13.82
C VAL A 108 -11.49 -30.69 -13.35
N ARG A 109 -11.25 -31.75 -12.59
CA ARG A 109 -12.30 -32.65 -12.07
C ARG A 109 -12.31 -32.76 -10.55
N LEU A 110 -13.42 -33.23 -9.99
CA LEU A 110 -13.50 -33.49 -8.55
C LEU A 110 -12.43 -34.52 -8.13
N GLY A 111 -11.73 -34.24 -7.04
CA GLY A 111 -10.58 -35.01 -6.56
C GLY A 111 -9.23 -34.62 -7.17
N ASP A 112 -9.18 -33.85 -8.27
CA ASP A 112 -7.92 -33.28 -8.78
C ASP A 112 -7.30 -32.29 -7.78
N VAL A 113 -6.02 -31.98 -7.99
CA VAL A 113 -5.28 -30.99 -7.20
C VAL A 113 -4.93 -29.79 -8.07
N VAL A 114 -5.30 -28.59 -7.64
CA VAL A 114 -4.81 -27.33 -8.21
C VAL A 114 -3.76 -26.75 -7.28
N VAL A 115 -2.63 -26.35 -7.87
CA VAL A 115 -1.47 -25.80 -7.17
C VAL A 115 -1.25 -24.37 -7.66
N GLY A 116 -1.12 -23.43 -6.72
CA GLY A 116 -0.89 -22.00 -6.97
C GLY A 116 0.52 -21.71 -7.48
N ALA A 117 0.89 -22.26 -8.63
CA ALA A 117 2.20 -22.12 -9.26
C ALA A 117 2.09 -21.98 -10.80
N PRO A 118 1.36 -20.98 -11.31
CA PRO A 118 1.27 -20.71 -12.74
C PRO A 118 2.63 -20.28 -13.34
N GLU A 119 2.79 -20.51 -14.63
CA GLU A 119 3.95 -20.05 -15.42
C GLU A 119 4.08 -18.50 -15.37
N TYR A 120 2.95 -17.80 -15.48
CA TYR A 120 2.84 -16.34 -15.47
C TYR A 120 2.24 -15.83 -14.15
N THR A 121 2.70 -14.68 -13.66
CA THR A 121 2.16 -14.04 -12.45
C THR A 121 0.76 -13.46 -12.67
N PRO A 122 -0.07 -13.37 -11.62
CA PRO A 122 0.18 -13.77 -10.22
C PRO A 122 -0.29 -15.20 -9.88
N ALA A 123 0.24 -15.74 -8.78
CA ALA A 123 -0.11 -17.08 -8.31
C ALA A 123 -1.46 -17.13 -7.58
N ILE A 124 -1.74 -16.11 -6.77
CA ILE A 124 -3.01 -15.92 -6.06
C ILE A 124 -3.54 -14.53 -6.40
N ILE A 125 -4.85 -14.40 -6.59
CA ILE A 125 -5.53 -13.12 -6.83
C ILE A 125 -6.64 -12.98 -5.81
N GLN A 126 -6.67 -11.88 -5.06
CA GLN A 126 -7.81 -11.61 -4.18
C GLN A 126 -8.95 -10.98 -4.98
N TYR A 127 -9.83 -11.81 -5.55
CA TYR A 127 -10.74 -11.41 -6.63
C TYR A 127 -11.87 -10.45 -6.20
N ASP A 128 -12.11 -10.33 -4.89
CA ASP A 128 -13.16 -9.51 -4.27
C ASP A 128 -12.64 -8.32 -3.47
N LEU A 129 -11.33 -8.03 -3.53
CA LEU A 129 -10.74 -6.82 -2.97
C LEU A 129 -10.30 -5.91 -4.11
N GLY A 130 -11.03 -4.83 -4.33
CA GLY A 130 -10.81 -3.97 -5.49
C GLY A 130 -11.70 -2.74 -5.52
N LYS A 131 -11.43 -1.88 -6.50
CA LYS A 131 -12.30 -0.74 -6.83
C LYS A 131 -13.30 -1.19 -7.88
N GLN A 132 -14.58 -1.04 -7.58
CA GLN A 132 -15.65 -1.26 -8.55
C GLN A 132 -15.93 0.05 -9.27
N TYR A 133 -15.64 0.08 -10.56
CA TYR A 133 -16.01 1.14 -11.49
C TYR A 133 -17.30 0.77 -12.22
N THR A 134 -17.90 1.73 -12.93
CA THR A 134 -19.18 1.57 -13.65
C THR A 134 -19.20 0.34 -14.56
N ASP A 135 -18.11 0.10 -15.29
CA ASP A 135 -18.01 -0.94 -16.32
C ASP A 135 -16.94 -2.01 -16.00
N SER A 136 -16.22 -1.91 -14.88
CA SER A 136 -15.11 -2.81 -14.54
C SER A 136 -14.82 -2.92 -13.05
N THR A 137 -14.00 -3.90 -12.66
CA THR A 137 -13.61 -4.13 -11.24
C THR A 137 -12.10 -4.26 -11.16
N GLU A 138 -11.39 -3.22 -10.76
CA GLU A 138 -9.94 -3.30 -10.57
C GLU A 138 -9.65 -4.07 -9.28
N VAL A 139 -9.21 -5.32 -9.41
CA VAL A 139 -8.71 -6.07 -8.24
C VAL A 139 -7.40 -5.44 -7.78
N SER A 140 -7.42 -4.98 -6.55
CA SER A 140 -6.35 -4.19 -5.92
C SER A 140 -5.18 -5.04 -5.40
N ARG A 141 -5.30 -6.38 -5.40
CA ARG A 141 -4.31 -7.27 -4.77
C ARG A 141 -4.06 -8.56 -5.55
N ALA A 142 -3.09 -8.46 -6.45
CA ALA A 142 -2.36 -9.59 -7.01
C ALA A 142 -1.23 -9.99 -6.04
N LEU A 143 -1.18 -11.25 -5.63
CA LEU A 143 -0.32 -11.71 -4.54
C LEU A 143 0.90 -12.49 -5.04
N ASN A 144 1.95 -12.46 -4.21
CA ASN A 144 3.29 -12.90 -4.57
C ASN A 144 3.36 -14.37 -5.04
N LYS A 145 4.36 -14.65 -5.88
CA LYS A 145 4.74 -16.03 -6.23
C LYS A 145 5.15 -16.80 -4.97
N PRO A 146 4.82 -18.10 -4.86
CA PRO A 146 5.43 -18.96 -3.84
C PRO A 146 6.96 -18.88 -3.92
N PRO A 147 7.68 -19.10 -2.81
CA PRO A 147 9.13 -19.08 -2.79
C PRO A 147 9.75 -19.86 -3.95
N ASP A 148 10.76 -19.27 -4.57
CA ASP A 148 11.58 -19.83 -5.65
C ASP A 148 12.03 -21.29 -5.36
N LEU A 149 12.28 -21.59 -4.08
CA LEU A 149 12.55 -22.94 -3.59
C LEU A 149 11.37 -23.90 -3.84
N LEU A 150 10.16 -23.53 -3.44
CA LEU A 150 8.98 -24.36 -3.60
C LEU A 150 8.63 -24.53 -5.09
N LEU A 151 8.80 -23.49 -5.91
CA LEU A 151 8.62 -23.58 -7.38
C LEU A 151 9.63 -24.54 -8.04
N LYS A 152 10.90 -24.53 -7.62
CA LYS A 152 11.91 -25.50 -8.08
C LYS A 152 11.58 -26.94 -7.66
N VAL A 153 10.96 -27.14 -6.50
CA VAL A 153 10.47 -28.45 -6.06
C VAL A 153 9.19 -28.85 -6.82
N VAL A 154 8.28 -27.91 -7.12
CA VAL A 154 7.12 -28.14 -7.99
C VAL A 154 7.55 -28.65 -9.37
N ASN A 155 8.56 -28.05 -9.99
CA ASN A 155 9.10 -28.54 -11.27
C ASN A 155 9.60 -29.99 -11.18
N LYS A 156 10.24 -30.37 -10.06
CA LYS A 156 10.69 -31.74 -9.83
C LYS A 156 9.52 -32.71 -9.65
N VAL A 157 8.52 -32.36 -8.84
CA VAL A 157 7.30 -33.18 -8.68
C VAL A 157 6.53 -33.29 -9.99
N HIS A 158 6.51 -32.24 -10.82
CA HIS A 158 5.89 -32.28 -12.14
C HIS A 158 6.61 -33.25 -13.09
N ASP A 159 7.94 -33.21 -13.16
CA ASP A 159 8.73 -34.18 -13.93
C ASP A 159 8.55 -35.62 -13.41
N GLU A 160 8.51 -35.82 -12.08
CA GLU A 160 8.24 -37.11 -11.47
C GLU A 160 6.82 -37.62 -11.79
N TYR A 161 5.82 -36.75 -11.81
CA TYR A 161 4.43 -37.04 -12.21
C TYR A 161 4.31 -37.39 -13.70
N GLN A 162 4.95 -36.62 -14.59
CA GLN A 162 4.93 -36.86 -16.05
C GLN A 162 5.68 -38.14 -16.45
N ARG A 163 6.62 -38.61 -15.61
CA ARG A 163 7.37 -39.86 -15.82
C ARG A 163 6.75 -41.09 -15.13
N ALA A 164 5.60 -40.95 -14.47
CA ALA A 164 4.84 -42.09 -13.96
C ALA A 164 4.40 -42.99 -15.13
N LYS A 165 4.51 -44.31 -14.99
CA LYS A 165 4.14 -45.23 -16.08
C LYS A 165 2.62 -45.36 -16.20
N GLU A 166 2.16 -45.75 -17.37
CA GLU A 166 0.78 -46.14 -17.61
C GLU A 166 0.34 -47.22 -16.60
N GLY A 167 -0.71 -46.93 -15.83
CA GLY A 167 -1.20 -47.77 -14.72
C GLY A 167 -0.57 -47.52 -13.33
N GLU A 168 0.46 -46.67 -13.19
CA GLU A 168 1.00 -46.23 -11.89
C GLU A 168 0.22 -45.00 -11.37
N ASP A 169 -0.68 -45.19 -10.39
CA ASP A 169 -1.28 -44.07 -9.66
C ASP A 169 -0.24 -43.44 -8.71
N PHE A 170 0.26 -42.27 -9.12
CA PHE A 170 1.26 -41.44 -8.43
C PHE A 170 0.92 -41.18 -6.95
N PHE A 171 -0.36 -41.10 -6.57
CA PHE A 171 -0.77 -40.86 -5.18
C PHE A 171 -1.23 -42.12 -4.44
N ALA A 172 -1.33 -43.29 -5.08
CA ALA A 172 -1.86 -44.52 -4.47
C ALA A 172 -1.12 -44.92 -3.18
N MET A 173 0.20 -44.74 -3.11
CA MET A 173 0.97 -45.08 -1.92
C MET A 173 0.64 -44.18 -0.73
N HIS A 174 0.37 -42.89 -0.97
CA HIS A 174 -0.04 -41.95 0.07
C HIS A 174 -1.50 -42.17 0.47
N LEU A 175 -2.39 -42.42 -0.50
CA LEU A 175 -3.80 -42.74 -0.24
C LEU A 175 -3.97 -44.04 0.57
N LYS A 176 -3.10 -45.03 0.39
CA LYS A 176 -3.08 -46.25 1.22
C LYS A 176 -2.85 -45.97 2.72
N ARG A 177 -2.27 -44.82 3.11
CA ARG A 177 -2.08 -44.46 4.54
C ARG A 177 -3.43 -44.30 5.27
N TYR A 178 -4.48 -43.81 4.60
CA TYR A 178 -5.82 -43.71 5.19
C TYR A 178 -6.44 -45.07 5.51
N GLN A 179 -6.06 -46.13 4.78
CA GLN A 179 -6.60 -47.48 4.97
C GLN A 179 -6.20 -48.11 6.31
N GLN A 180 -5.12 -47.62 6.93
CA GLN A 180 -4.63 -48.05 8.24
C GLN A 180 -5.59 -47.65 9.40
N TYR A 181 -6.44 -46.64 9.18
CA TYR A 181 -7.32 -46.08 10.20
C TYR A 181 -8.79 -46.41 9.89
N ARG A 182 -9.41 -47.30 10.68
CA ARG A 182 -10.79 -47.79 10.46
C ARG A 182 -11.81 -46.68 10.18
N GLN A 183 -11.74 -45.55 10.88
CA GLN A 183 -12.67 -44.44 10.72
C GLN A 183 -12.34 -43.51 9.54
N LEU A 184 -11.09 -43.49 9.07
CA LEU A 184 -10.66 -42.62 7.96
C LEU A 184 -10.79 -43.33 6.62
N ARG A 185 -10.58 -44.65 6.56
CA ARG A 185 -10.73 -45.46 5.33
C ARG A 185 -12.06 -45.24 4.61
N GLU A 186 -13.16 -45.17 5.35
CA GLU A 186 -14.50 -44.97 4.77
C GLU A 186 -14.78 -43.50 4.42
N LYS A 187 -14.15 -42.54 5.10
CA LYS A 187 -14.37 -41.10 4.89
C LYS A 187 -13.51 -40.53 3.76
N TYR A 188 -12.23 -40.91 3.69
CA TYR A 188 -11.23 -40.33 2.78
C TYR A 188 -10.99 -41.19 1.52
N ARG A 189 -11.85 -42.18 1.25
CA ARG A 189 -11.86 -42.87 -0.05
C ARG A 189 -12.48 -41.99 -1.13
N ARG A 190 -12.18 -42.29 -2.40
CA ARG A 190 -12.94 -41.76 -3.55
C ARG A 190 -14.43 -42.08 -3.33
N PRO A 191 -15.34 -41.10 -3.42
CA PRO A 191 -16.77 -41.36 -3.22
C PRO A 191 -17.35 -42.09 -4.44
N ASN A 192 -18.46 -42.80 -4.23
CA ASN A 192 -19.16 -43.52 -5.30
C ASN A 192 -20.11 -42.61 -6.11
N VAL A 193 -20.29 -41.34 -5.71
CA VAL A 193 -21.08 -40.38 -6.48
C VAL A 193 -20.27 -39.91 -7.70
N PRO A 194 -20.85 -39.93 -8.91
CA PRO A 194 -20.13 -39.56 -10.13
C PRO A 194 -19.73 -38.09 -10.15
N ASP A 195 -18.65 -37.79 -10.87
CA ASP A 195 -18.23 -36.43 -11.16
C ASP A 195 -19.11 -35.83 -12.28
N ARG A 196 -20.13 -35.06 -11.87
CA ARG A 196 -21.09 -34.38 -12.74
C ARG A 196 -20.79 -32.89 -12.81
N LEU A 197 -20.72 -32.36 -14.03
CA LEU A 197 -20.57 -30.92 -14.29
C LEU A 197 -21.82 -30.44 -15.02
N PHE A 198 -22.48 -29.43 -14.47
CA PHE A 198 -23.65 -28.79 -15.07
C PHE A 198 -23.26 -27.53 -15.83
N ARG A 199 -24.15 -27.04 -16.69
CA ARG A 199 -23.93 -25.78 -17.40
C ARG A 199 -23.86 -24.58 -16.43
N PRO A 200 -23.02 -23.57 -16.70
CA PRO A 200 -22.82 -22.43 -15.79
C PRO A 200 -24.02 -21.46 -15.70
N ASP A 201 -25.01 -21.61 -16.58
CA ASP A 201 -26.27 -20.87 -16.61
C ASP A 201 -27.44 -21.60 -15.92
N PHE A 202 -27.18 -22.80 -15.37
CA PHE A 202 -28.17 -23.58 -14.61
C PHE A 202 -27.91 -23.43 -13.11
N GLU A 203 -28.87 -22.84 -12.37
CA GLU A 203 -28.75 -22.56 -10.93
C GLU A 203 -29.66 -23.47 -10.09
N HIS A 204 -29.15 -23.94 -8.93
CA HIS A 204 -29.92 -24.69 -7.95
C HIS A 204 -30.76 -23.77 -7.05
N GLY A 205 -32.05 -24.10 -6.88
CA GLY A 205 -32.85 -23.62 -5.75
C GLY A 205 -32.38 -24.25 -4.43
N GLU A 206 -32.56 -23.55 -3.30
CA GLU A 206 -31.93 -23.88 -2.01
C GLU A 206 -32.25 -25.26 -1.40
N SER A 207 -33.21 -26.00 -1.97
CA SER A 207 -33.68 -27.30 -1.48
C SER A 207 -33.52 -28.47 -2.48
N SER A 208 -32.91 -28.29 -3.65
CA SER A 208 -32.79 -29.36 -4.66
C SER A 208 -31.48 -30.15 -4.55
N LEU A 209 -31.58 -31.49 -4.58
CA LEU A 209 -30.43 -32.39 -4.64
C LEU A 209 -29.94 -32.53 -6.08
N CYS A 210 -28.63 -32.52 -6.32
CA CYS A 210 -28.07 -32.69 -7.68
C CYS A 210 -28.50 -34.03 -8.31
N GLU A 211 -28.79 -35.05 -7.51
CA GLU A 211 -29.31 -36.36 -7.93
C GLU A 211 -30.72 -36.31 -8.52
N SER A 212 -31.50 -35.26 -8.25
CA SER A 212 -32.89 -35.11 -8.73
C SER A 212 -33.04 -34.31 -10.03
N HIS A 213 -31.95 -33.81 -10.61
CA HIS A 213 -31.99 -33.03 -11.85
C HIS A 213 -31.79 -33.88 -13.10
N GLU A 214 -32.53 -33.55 -14.17
CA GLU A 214 -32.44 -34.23 -15.45
C GLU A 214 -31.02 -34.15 -16.05
N PRO A 215 -30.53 -35.22 -16.72
CA PRO A 215 -29.23 -35.22 -17.41
C PRO A 215 -29.12 -34.20 -18.56
N THR A 216 -30.20 -33.52 -18.93
CA THR A 216 -30.30 -32.54 -20.03
C THR A 216 -29.48 -31.27 -19.81
N TYR A 217 -29.10 -30.96 -18.57
CA TYR A 217 -28.28 -29.79 -18.21
C TYR A 217 -26.81 -30.14 -17.86
N GLU A 218 -26.40 -31.39 -18.01
CA GLU A 218 -25.02 -31.82 -17.80
C GLU A 218 -24.13 -31.56 -19.03
N ILE A 219 -22.93 -31.03 -18.79
CA ILE A 219 -21.90 -30.89 -19.81
C ILE A 219 -21.29 -32.27 -20.06
N GLN A 220 -21.48 -32.78 -21.29
CA GLN A 220 -20.80 -33.99 -21.76
C GLN A 220 -19.30 -33.74 -21.82
N ARG A 221 -18.52 -34.52 -21.07
CA ARG A 221 -17.06 -34.45 -21.02
C ARG A 221 -16.44 -35.74 -21.56
N PRO A 222 -15.23 -35.70 -22.16
CA PRO A 222 -14.54 -36.90 -22.60
C PRO A 222 -14.40 -37.93 -21.47
N ILE A 223 -14.46 -39.22 -21.80
CA ILE A 223 -14.14 -40.26 -20.81
C ILE A 223 -12.67 -40.10 -20.42
N ARG A 224 -12.42 -40.01 -19.12
CA ARG A 224 -11.09 -39.87 -18.51
C ARG A 224 -10.93 -41.01 -17.53
N GLU A 225 -9.74 -41.59 -17.47
CA GLU A 225 -9.42 -42.54 -16.42
C GLU A 225 -9.61 -41.91 -15.04
N GLU A 226 -9.88 -42.75 -14.04
CA GLU A 226 -10.14 -42.32 -12.66
C GLU A 226 -8.89 -41.83 -11.91
N THR A 227 -7.82 -41.48 -12.63
CA THR A 227 -6.58 -40.94 -12.08
C THR A 227 -6.75 -39.48 -11.63
N ILE A 228 -6.01 -39.13 -10.58
CA ILE A 228 -5.93 -37.77 -10.03
C ILE A 228 -4.97 -36.96 -10.92
N ARG A 229 -5.39 -35.77 -11.34
CA ARG A 229 -4.54 -34.83 -12.07
C ARG A 229 -4.08 -33.68 -11.18
N VAL A 230 -2.87 -33.20 -11.46
CA VAL A 230 -2.28 -32.01 -10.84
C VAL A 230 -2.24 -30.90 -11.89
N HIS A 231 -2.86 -29.77 -11.56
CA HIS A 231 -2.95 -28.59 -12.43
C HIS A 231 -2.19 -27.43 -11.78
N PHE A 232 -1.39 -26.69 -12.56
CA PHE A 232 -0.56 -25.59 -12.07
C PHE A 232 -1.09 -24.27 -12.64
N SER A 233 -1.79 -23.48 -11.83
CA SER A 233 -2.55 -22.32 -12.30
C SER A 233 -2.74 -21.30 -11.18
N THR A 234 -3.17 -20.10 -11.57
CA THR A 234 -3.62 -19.06 -10.64
C THR A 234 -4.83 -19.56 -9.82
N ILE A 235 -4.89 -19.20 -8.54
CA ILE A 235 -6.03 -19.47 -7.67
C ILE A 235 -6.67 -18.14 -7.25
N LEU A 236 -8.00 -18.06 -7.34
CA LEU A 236 -8.78 -16.91 -6.92
C LEU A 236 -9.17 -17.07 -5.44
N SER A 237 -8.75 -16.12 -4.62
CA SER A 237 -8.98 -16.09 -3.17
C SER A 237 -9.99 -15.01 -2.82
N GLY A 238 -10.92 -15.25 -1.91
CA GLY A 238 -11.89 -14.23 -1.50
C GLY A 238 -12.63 -14.53 -0.19
N ASP A 239 -13.25 -13.50 0.38
CA ASP A 239 -14.09 -13.61 1.57
C ASP A 239 -15.48 -14.21 1.26
N MET A 240 -15.87 -14.27 -0.02
CA MET A 240 -17.14 -14.87 -0.46
C MET A 240 -16.99 -16.32 -0.98
N VAL A 241 -17.96 -17.17 -0.64
CA VAL A 241 -18.12 -18.49 -1.27
C VAL A 241 -18.69 -18.32 -2.67
N MET A 242 -17.90 -18.61 -3.71
CA MET A 242 -18.40 -18.61 -5.08
C MET A 242 -19.48 -19.70 -5.28
N LYS A 243 -20.65 -19.25 -5.75
CA LYS A 243 -21.88 -20.05 -5.94
C LYS A 243 -22.54 -19.88 -7.32
N SER A 244 -21.99 -19.09 -8.23
CA SER A 244 -22.55 -18.91 -9.58
C SER A 244 -21.52 -19.31 -10.63
N GLY A 245 -21.84 -20.33 -11.44
CA GLY A 245 -20.95 -20.79 -12.52
C GLY A 245 -20.68 -19.69 -13.56
N SER A 246 -21.68 -18.86 -13.86
CA SER A 246 -21.55 -17.71 -14.76
C SER A 246 -20.66 -16.59 -14.22
N ILE A 247 -20.57 -16.40 -12.89
CA ILE A 247 -19.63 -15.44 -12.29
C ILE A 247 -18.23 -16.05 -12.21
N ARG A 248 -18.13 -17.32 -11.77
CA ARG A 248 -16.89 -18.12 -11.75
C ARG A 248 -16.15 -18.07 -13.07
N ASP A 249 -16.83 -18.40 -14.17
CA ASP A 249 -16.20 -18.50 -15.50
C ASP A 249 -15.72 -17.13 -16.02
N ARG A 250 -16.51 -16.08 -15.80
CA ARG A 250 -16.16 -14.70 -16.13
C ARG A 250 -14.94 -14.19 -15.35
N LEU A 251 -14.90 -14.45 -14.04
CA LEU A 251 -13.76 -14.07 -13.20
C LEU A 251 -12.49 -14.86 -13.58
N SER A 252 -12.61 -16.15 -13.85
CA SER A 252 -11.47 -16.96 -14.30
C SER A 252 -10.94 -16.50 -15.67
N GLN A 253 -11.83 -16.25 -16.65
CA GLN A 253 -11.44 -15.68 -17.94
C GLN A 253 -10.71 -14.34 -17.79
N ARG A 254 -11.19 -13.48 -16.88
CA ARG A 254 -10.57 -12.19 -16.57
C ARG A 254 -9.20 -12.31 -15.92
N TYR A 255 -9.01 -13.33 -15.10
CA TYR A 255 -7.83 -13.51 -14.25
C TYR A 255 -7.03 -14.75 -14.66
N HIS A 256 -6.38 -14.63 -15.82
CA HIS A 256 -5.38 -15.59 -16.34
C HIS A 256 -5.85 -17.05 -16.46
N ARG A 257 -7.16 -17.30 -16.61
CA ARG A 257 -7.77 -18.65 -16.64
C ARG A 257 -7.53 -19.44 -15.34
N ALA A 258 -7.61 -18.76 -14.21
CA ALA A 258 -7.46 -19.35 -12.87
C ALA A 258 -8.36 -20.58 -12.65
N LEU A 259 -7.77 -21.70 -12.23
CA LEU A 259 -8.44 -23.00 -12.18
C LEU A 259 -9.11 -23.34 -10.84
N CYS A 260 -9.00 -22.48 -9.82
CA CYS A 260 -9.56 -22.76 -8.50
C CYS A 260 -10.02 -21.48 -7.78
N PHE A 261 -11.07 -21.63 -6.96
CA PHE A 261 -11.54 -20.67 -5.96
C PHE A 261 -11.34 -21.22 -4.53
N GLU A 262 -10.83 -20.40 -3.62
CA GLU A 262 -10.68 -20.68 -2.19
C GLU A 262 -10.83 -19.40 -1.34
N MET A 263 -10.70 -19.47 -0.01
CA MET A 263 -11.10 -18.36 0.89
C MET A 263 -10.06 -17.91 1.93
N GLU A 264 -8.82 -18.39 1.84
CA GLU A 264 -7.84 -18.26 2.92
C GLU A 264 -6.49 -17.70 2.46
N ALA A 265 -6.05 -17.99 1.23
CA ALA A 265 -4.70 -17.66 0.77
C ALA A 265 -4.39 -16.15 0.83
N ALA A 266 -5.36 -15.29 0.52
CA ALA A 266 -5.16 -13.85 0.47
C ALA A 266 -4.80 -13.16 1.81
N GLY A 267 -4.85 -13.88 2.92
CA GLY A 267 -4.44 -13.38 4.24
C GLY A 267 -3.22 -14.10 4.82
N VAL A 268 -2.53 -14.91 4.01
CA VAL A 268 -1.50 -15.82 4.51
C VAL A 268 -0.20 -15.71 3.70
N VAL A 269 -0.31 -15.61 2.38
CA VAL A 269 0.85 -15.74 1.47
C VAL A 269 1.90 -14.64 1.61
N ASP A 270 1.51 -13.45 2.09
CA ASP A 270 2.44 -12.32 2.34
C ASP A 270 3.12 -12.41 3.73
N ASP A 271 2.43 -12.94 4.75
CA ASP A 271 2.96 -13.05 6.13
C ASP A 271 3.85 -14.29 6.32
N LEU A 272 3.53 -15.38 5.62
CA LEU A 272 4.37 -16.58 5.54
C LEU A 272 4.43 -17.05 4.08
N PRO A 273 5.57 -16.88 3.39
CA PRO A 273 5.72 -17.29 1.99
C PRO A 273 5.39 -18.78 1.80
N CYS A 274 4.25 -19.07 1.15
CA CYS A 274 3.71 -20.41 1.09
C CYS A 274 3.21 -20.83 -0.29
N LEU A 275 3.27 -22.14 -0.57
CA LEU A 275 2.61 -22.75 -1.72
C LEU A 275 1.17 -23.13 -1.34
N VAL A 276 0.20 -22.69 -2.13
CA VAL A 276 -1.21 -23.02 -1.94
C VAL A 276 -1.55 -24.28 -2.74
N VAL A 277 -2.13 -25.28 -2.05
CA VAL A 277 -2.51 -26.58 -2.60
C VAL A 277 -3.97 -26.84 -2.28
N ARG A 278 -4.80 -26.98 -3.31
CA ARG A 278 -6.25 -27.14 -3.19
C ARG A 278 -6.71 -28.40 -3.91
N GLY A 279 -7.28 -29.33 -3.15
CA GLY A 279 -8.02 -30.47 -3.70
C GLY A 279 -9.42 -30.03 -4.09
N ILE A 280 -9.89 -30.43 -5.26
CA ILE A 280 -11.15 -29.93 -5.82
C ILE A 280 -12.34 -30.73 -5.28
N CYS A 281 -13.22 -30.07 -4.51
CA CYS A 281 -14.38 -30.69 -3.87
C CYS A 281 -15.74 -30.29 -4.47
N ASP A 282 -15.82 -29.15 -5.15
CA ASP A 282 -16.99 -28.70 -5.91
C ASP A 282 -16.53 -27.84 -7.11
N TYR A 283 -17.45 -27.33 -7.92
CA TYR A 283 -17.13 -26.53 -9.11
C TYR A 283 -17.32 -25.01 -8.93
N ALA A 284 -17.18 -24.49 -7.71
CA ALA A 284 -17.34 -23.06 -7.42
C ALA A 284 -18.67 -22.48 -7.98
N ASP A 285 -19.75 -23.26 -7.89
CA ASP A 285 -21.07 -22.92 -8.41
C ASP A 285 -22.17 -23.33 -7.41
N SER A 286 -23.42 -23.39 -7.86
CA SER A 286 -24.55 -23.75 -7.01
C SER A 286 -24.60 -25.25 -6.66
N HIS A 287 -23.83 -26.09 -7.36
CA HIS A 287 -23.85 -27.56 -7.28
C HIS A 287 -22.88 -28.08 -6.19
N LYS A 288 -23.02 -27.59 -4.96
CA LYS A 288 -22.08 -27.90 -3.86
C LYS A 288 -22.11 -29.38 -3.48
N ASN A 289 -20.96 -30.05 -3.58
CA ASN A 289 -20.83 -31.48 -3.32
C ASN A 289 -20.04 -31.76 -2.03
N LYS A 290 -20.72 -32.22 -0.97
CA LYS A 290 -20.09 -32.49 0.34
C LYS A 290 -19.35 -33.83 0.40
N GLU A 291 -19.75 -34.81 -0.43
CA GLU A 291 -19.16 -36.16 -0.41
C GLU A 291 -17.69 -36.16 -0.87
N TRP A 292 -17.33 -35.25 -1.79
CA TRP A 292 -15.96 -35.15 -2.29
C TRP A 292 -14.98 -34.43 -1.37
N GLN A 293 -15.44 -33.68 -0.35
CA GLN A 293 -14.57 -32.84 0.50
C GLN A 293 -13.46 -33.62 1.21
N HIS A 294 -13.77 -34.82 1.72
CA HIS A 294 -12.77 -35.65 2.39
C HIS A 294 -11.74 -36.20 1.40
N PHE A 295 -12.17 -36.70 0.24
CA PHE A 295 -11.25 -37.21 -0.79
C PHE A 295 -10.37 -36.10 -1.36
N ALA A 296 -10.94 -34.94 -1.67
CA ALA A 296 -10.21 -33.74 -2.10
C ALA A 296 -9.15 -33.31 -1.08
N ALA A 297 -9.48 -33.28 0.21
CA ALA A 297 -8.48 -32.98 1.25
C ALA A 297 -7.36 -34.04 1.30
N ALA A 298 -7.69 -35.31 1.06
CA ALA A 298 -6.69 -36.37 0.95
C ALA A 298 -5.75 -36.18 -0.24
N THR A 299 -6.26 -35.84 -1.44
CA THR A 299 -5.41 -35.65 -2.63
C THR A 299 -4.50 -34.42 -2.50
N ALA A 300 -5.01 -33.31 -1.93
CA ALA A 300 -4.20 -32.14 -1.56
C ALA A 300 -3.07 -32.50 -0.58
N ALA A 301 -3.37 -33.29 0.47
CA ALA A 301 -2.37 -33.74 1.43
C ALA A 301 -1.34 -34.71 0.81
N CYS A 302 -1.75 -35.56 -0.13
CA CYS A 302 -0.85 -36.43 -0.89
C CYS A 302 0.15 -35.61 -1.73
N PHE A 303 -0.30 -34.55 -2.42
CA PHE A 303 0.60 -33.65 -3.16
C PHE A 303 1.56 -32.90 -2.23
N ALA A 304 1.05 -32.35 -1.11
CA ALA A 304 1.87 -31.66 -0.12
C ALA A 304 2.94 -32.59 0.49
N ARG A 305 2.61 -33.87 0.69
CA ARG A 305 3.58 -34.89 1.10
C ARG A 305 4.65 -35.12 0.03
N GLU A 306 4.26 -35.33 -1.23
CA GLU A 306 5.20 -35.61 -2.31
C GLU A 306 6.18 -34.44 -2.52
N LEU A 307 5.67 -33.20 -2.48
CA LEU A 307 6.49 -31.99 -2.49
C LEU A 307 7.59 -32.02 -1.41
N LEU A 308 7.28 -32.44 -0.18
CA LEU A 308 8.25 -32.53 0.90
C LEU A 308 9.22 -33.73 0.75
N LEU A 309 8.80 -34.83 0.10
CA LEU A 309 9.68 -35.95 -0.22
C LEU A 309 10.67 -35.58 -1.35
N SER A 310 10.22 -34.83 -2.35
CA SER A 310 11.05 -34.39 -3.47
C SER A 310 11.98 -33.21 -3.09
N MET A 311 11.67 -32.47 -2.02
CA MET A 311 12.50 -31.38 -1.50
C MET A 311 13.74 -31.89 -0.75
N ALA A 312 14.94 -31.46 -1.18
CA ALA A 312 16.19 -31.76 -0.47
C ALA A 312 16.20 -31.20 0.96
N LYS A 313 16.76 -31.98 1.90
CA LYS A 313 16.95 -31.65 3.32
C LYS A 313 17.68 -30.30 3.50
N ARG A 314 17.27 -29.53 4.50
CA ARG A 314 17.89 -28.24 4.87
C ARG A 314 18.82 -28.41 6.08
N THR A 315 19.96 -27.73 6.03
CA THR A 315 20.81 -27.50 7.20
C THR A 315 20.22 -26.35 8.03
N LEU A 316 20.16 -26.52 9.34
CA LEU A 316 19.77 -25.43 10.25
C LEU A 316 20.94 -24.46 10.39
N GLU A 317 20.68 -23.17 10.26
CA GLU A 317 21.64 -22.13 10.64
C GLU A 317 21.66 -22.02 12.17
N PRO A 318 22.85 -21.96 12.83
CA PRO A 318 22.93 -21.65 14.24
C PRO A 318 22.45 -20.22 14.48
N LEU A 319 21.42 -20.04 15.30
CA LEU A 319 21.03 -18.71 15.78
C LEU A 319 22.14 -18.20 16.70
N GLU A 320 22.80 -17.09 16.33
CA GLU A 320 23.78 -16.44 17.21
C GLU A 320 23.10 -16.01 18.52
N GLY A 321 23.68 -16.46 19.64
CA GLY A 321 22.96 -16.55 20.91
C GLY A 321 22.84 -15.23 21.66
N ALA A 322 21.63 -14.97 22.16
CA ALA A 322 21.46 -14.15 23.37
C ALA A 322 22.33 -14.74 24.50
N GLY A 323 22.99 -13.86 25.27
CA GLY A 323 24.16 -14.23 26.06
C GLY A 323 23.94 -15.29 27.15
N GLN A 324 24.95 -16.12 27.37
CA GLN A 324 25.15 -16.88 28.61
C GLN A 324 26.39 -16.37 29.33
N ALA A 325 26.25 -16.09 30.63
CA ALA A 325 27.37 -15.72 31.50
C ALA A 325 27.95 -16.97 32.21
N ALA A 326 29.28 -16.97 32.32
CA ALA A 326 30.10 -17.74 33.26
C ALA A 326 29.99 -19.28 33.28
N GLY A 327 31.02 -19.93 32.70
CA GLY A 327 31.39 -21.33 32.96
C GLY A 327 32.91 -21.49 32.93
N SER A 328 33.57 -21.22 34.07
CA SER A 328 35.05 -21.23 34.15
C SER A 328 35.65 -22.63 34.05
N LYS A 329 36.69 -22.81 33.22
CA LYS A 329 37.86 -23.68 33.53
C LYS A 329 39.03 -23.52 32.55
N GLY A 330 40.19 -23.13 33.10
CA GLY A 330 41.53 -23.55 32.68
C GLY A 330 41.99 -23.28 31.24
N VAL A 331 42.75 -22.20 31.07
CA VAL A 331 43.83 -22.15 30.05
C VAL A 331 45.12 -21.79 30.78
N GLU A 332 46.14 -22.62 30.62
CA GLU A 332 47.46 -22.42 31.24
C GLU A 332 48.23 -21.28 30.57
N ILE A 333 49.09 -20.65 31.37
CA ILE A 333 49.92 -19.52 30.96
C ILE A 333 51.21 -20.08 30.34
N HIS A 334 51.60 -19.61 29.16
CA HIS A 334 53.01 -19.54 28.80
C HIS A 334 53.38 -18.17 28.25
N GLN A 335 54.42 -17.58 28.86
CA GLN A 335 54.91 -16.23 28.60
C GLN A 335 55.82 -16.15 27.37
N SER A 336 56.04 -14.89 26.93
CA SER A 336 57.14 -14.35 26.10
C SER A 336 56.70 -13.88 24.70
N ALA A 337 57.23 -12.78 24.15
CA ALA A 337 57.88 -11.61 24.77
C ALA A 337 57.72 -10.39 23.82
N VAL A 338 57.83 -9.18 24.38
CA VAL A 338 57.72 -7.91 23.65
C VAL A 338 58.92 -7.73 22.70
N ASN A 339 58.69 -7.24 21.47
CA ASN A 339 59.57 -6.20 20.91
C ASN A 339 58.98 -5.38 19.76
N ASN A 340 59.64 -4.23 19.53
CA ASN A 340 59.17 -3.03 18.87
C ASN A 340 59.63 -2.92 17.39
N SER A 341 59.24 -1.83 16.70
CA SER A 341 59.60 -1.45 15.31
C SER A 341 58.96 -2.30 14.18
N GLY A 342 58.78 -1.80 12.95
CA GLY A 342 59.08 -0.49 12.36
C GLY A 342 58.68 -0.48 10.87
N VAL A 343 58.50 0.70 10.28
CA VAL A 343 58.07 0.88 8.87
C VAL A 343 59.10 0.29 7.89
N MET A 344 58.65 -0.43 6.85
CA MET A 344 59.28 -0.40 5.51
C MET A 344 58.29 -0.76 4.40
N ILE A 345 58.39 -0.03 3.28
CA ILE A 345 57.67 -0.30 2.03
C ILE A 345 58.47 -1.30 1.20
N ALA A 346 57.82 -2.27 0.58
CA ALA A 346 58.42 -3.10 -0.47
C ALA A 346 57.42 -3.40 -1.59
N HIS A 347 57.74 -2.94 -2.81
CA HIS A 347 57.11 -3.46 -4.02
C HIS A 347 57.51 -4.92 -4.22
N ASN A 348 56.61 -5.75 -4.76
CA ASN A 348 57.04 -6.95 -5.45
C ASN A 348 56.21 -7.19 -6.72
N THR A 349 56.91 -7.30 -7.85
CA THR A 349 56.37 -7.54 -9.17
C THR A 349 56.38 -9.03 -9.49
N GLY A 350 55.22 -9.62 -9.75
CA GLY A 350 55.10 -11.03 -10.16
C GLY A 350 54.01 -11.20 -11.22
N GLY A 351 54.39 -11.13 -12.50
CA GLY A 351 53.46 -11.34 -13.61
C GLY A 351 53.23 -12.82 -13.91
N PHE A 352 52.02 -13.17 -14.32
CA PHE A 352 51.71 -14.45 -14.96
C PHE A 352 50.95 -14.22 -16.26
N SER A 353 51.48 -14.81 -17.34
CA SER A 353 50.92 -14.72 -18.69
C SER A 353 50.25 -16.03 -19.10
N PHE A 354 49.06 -15.96 -19.71
CA PHE A 354 48.52 -17.05 -20.53
C PHE A 354 48.23 -16.55 -21.95
N LYS A 355 48.72 -17.28 -22.95
CA LYS A 355 48.39 -17.09 -24.36
C LYS A 355 47.36 -18.14 -24.82
N PRO A 356 46.46 -17.80 -25.75
CA PRO A 356 45.45 -18.73 -26.26
C PRO A 356 46.03 -19.70 -27.29
N ARG A 357 45.33 -20.82 -27.53
CA ARG A 357 45.66 -21.75 -28.63
C ARG A 357 44.39 -22.22 -29.34
N TRP A 358 44.34 -21.98 -30.64
CA TRP A 358 43.32 -22.51 -31.55
C TRP A 358 43.61 -23.97 -31.93
N GLY A 359 42.56 -24.71 -32.29
CA GLY A 359 42.66 -26.06 -32.87
C GLY A 359 41.40 -26.43 -33.64
N ILE A 360 41.50 -26.47 -34.97
CA ILE A 360 40.43 -26.91 -35.90
C ILE A 360 40.55 -28.42 -36.09
N ASN A 361 39.42 -29.13 -36.25
CA ASN A 361 39.39 -30.33 -37.10
C ASN A 361 37.98 -30.62 -37.65
N SER A 362 37.95 -31.28 -38.81
CA SER A 362 36.78 -31.44 -39.69
C SER A 362 36.51 -32.90 -40.05
N HIS A 363 35.26 -33.27 -40.38
CA HIS A 363 34.85 -34.29 -41.39
C HIS A 363 33.28 -34.38 -41.42
N HIS A 364 32.62 -34.20 -42.58
CA HIS A 364 32.08 -35.25 -43.50
C HIS A 364 30.98 -36.16 -42.90
N ASN A 365 29.85 -36.51 -43.56
CA ASN A 365 29.19 -36.11 -44.83
C ASN A 365 27.76 -36.74 -44.91
N TYR A 366 26.99 -36.56 -46.01
CA TYR A 366 25.64 -37.12 -46.33
C TYR A 366 24.41 -36.50 -45.60
N ALA A 367 23.23 -36.29 -46.22
CA ALA A 367 22.76 -36.47 -47.61
C ALA A 367 21.63 -35.46 -47.98
N ARG A 368 21.31 -35.32 -49.28
CA ARG A 368 20.21 -34.49 -49.82
C ARG A 368 18.93 -35.30 -50.03
N HIS A 369 17.74 -34.65 -50.03
CA HIS A 369 16.85 -34.65 -51.21
C HIS A 369 15.77 -33.54 -51.20
N HIS A 370 15.26 -33.22 -52.40
CA HIS A 370 14.27 -32.18 -52.72
C HIS A 370 12.83 -32.62 -52.40
N ASN A 371 11.85 -31.73 -52.14
CA ASN A 371 11.06 -30.94 -53.11
C ASN A 371 9.92 -30.25 -52.30
N SER A 372 9.15 -29.23 -52.70
CA SER A 372 9.20 -28.09 -53.63
C SER A 372 7.75 -27.52 -53.72
N ASN A 373 7.59 -26.20 -53.71
CA ASN A 373 6.35 -25.44 -54.08
C ASN A 373 5.11 -25.58 -53.14
N LYS A 374 4.31 -24.54 -52.81
CA LYS A 374 4.01 -23.23 -53.46
C LYS A 374 3.70 -22.10 -52.45
N LEU A 375 4.11 -20.86 -52.80
CA LEU A 375 3.36 -19.56 -52.83
C LEU A 375 2.22 -19.37 -51.79
N LYS A 376 2.22 -18.40 -50.87
CA LYS A 376 2.16 -16.91 -51.02
C LYS A 376 2.33 -16.19 -49.65
N ASP A 377 2.47 -14.86 -49.45
CA ASP A 377 2.95 -13.70 -50.25
C ASP A 377 3.20 -12.46 -49.34
N VAL A 378 4.42 -11.88 -49.37
CA VAL A 378 4.80 -10.44 -49.37
C VAL A 378 4.42 -9.47 -48.20
N TYR A 379 5.40 -8.59 -47.88
CA TYR A 379 5.45 -7.47 -46.90
C TYR A 379 5.79 -7.88 -45.43
N HIS A 380 6.67 -7.20 -44.68
CA HIS A 380 7.42 -5.95 -44.89
C HIS A 380 8.90 -6.05 -44.44
N ILE A 381 9.79 -5.25 -45.03
CA ILE A 381 11.22 -5.14 -44.68
C ILE A 381 11.40 -4.15 -43.51
N GLY A 382 12.14 -4.52 -42.46
CA GLY A 382 12.36 -3.60 -41.32
C GLY A 382 13.19 -4.10 -40.12
N SER A 383 14.19 -4.97 -40.29
CA SER A 383 14.88 -5.60 -39.13
C SER A 383 16.40 -5.81 -39.26
N VAL A 384 17.09 -5.02 -40.09
CA VAL A 384 18.57 -5.14 -40.26
C VAL A 384 19.35 -3.87 -39.80
N PHE A 385 18.68 -2.75 -39.55
CA PHE A 385 19.33 -1.52 -39.06
C PHE A 385 19.50 -1.44 -37.53
N HIS A 386 18.81 -2.28 -36.75
CA HIS A 386 18.82 -2.19 -35.28
C HIS A 386 20.00 -2.91 -34.60
N TYR A 387 20.69 -3.83 -35.30
CA TYR A 387 21.79 -4.61 -34.73
C TYR A 387 23.19 -3.98 -34.91
N ILE A 388 23.27 -2.84 -35.61
CA ILE A 388 24.53 -2.11 -35.84
C ILE A 388 24.69 -0.94 -34.87
N ASN A 389 23.60 -0.31 -34.42
CA ASN A 389 23.67 0.82 -33.48
C ASN A 389 24.08 0.41 -32.05
N SER A 390 23.73 -0.80 -31.58
CA SER A 390 24.16 -1.29 -30.25
C SER A 390 25.66 -1.61 -30.18
N LEU A 391 26.34 -1.74 -31.32
CA LEU A 391 27.80 -1.92 -31.39
C LEU A 391 28.58 -0.60 -31.37
N PHE A 392 27.91 0.54 -31.49
CA PHE A 392 28.55 1.86 -31.36
C PHE A 392 28.35 2.49 -29.97
N SER A 393 27.31 2.11 -29.21
CA SER A 393 27.17 2.56 -27.80
C SER A 393 28.26 2.03 -26.88
N ASP A 394 28.78 0.83 -27.14
CA ASP A 394 29.77 0.17 -26.27
C ASP A 394 31.23 0.59 -26.54
N ILE A 395 31.48 1.35 -27.62
CA ILE A 395 32.83 1.83 -27.99
C ILE A 395 33.17 3.15 -27.28
N ASP A 396 32.19 4.03 -27.04
CA ASP A 396 32.40 5.26 -26.26
C ASP A 396 32.65 4.97 -24.77
N THR A 397 32.07 3.90 -24.22
CA THR A 397 32.24 3.48 -22.82
C THR A 397 33.66 3.04 -22.47
N LEU A 398 34.48 2.67 -23.48
CA LEU A 398 35.85 2.17 -23.26
C LEU A 398 36.94 3.26 -23.37
N LEU A 399 36.63 4.43 -23.93
CA LEU A 399 37.59 5.53 -24.11
C LEU A 399 37.52 6.61 -23.01
N TYR A 400 36.49 6.61 -22.16
CA TYR A 400 36.29 7.63 -21.12
C TYR A 400 37.11 7.44 -19.83
N ARG A 401 38.30 6.83 -19.91
CA ARG A 401 39.27 6.73 -18.80
C ARG A 401 40.40 7.77 -18.84
N THR A 402 40.23 8.89 -19.55
CA THR A 402 40.94 10.17 -19.30
C THR A 402 40.29 11.31 -20.08
N ALA A 403 39.25 11.94 -19.53
CA ALA A 403 38.66 13.16 -20.09
C ALA A 403 38.04 14.04 -18.99
N THR A 404 38.88 14.71 -18.20
CA THR A 404 38.47 15.82 -17.34
C THR A 404 38.25 17.08 -18.18
N SER A 405 37.11 17.19 -18.85
CA SER A 405 36.59 18.48 -19.35
C SER A 405 35.59 19.02 -18.33
N SER A 406 36.13 19.53 -17.22
CA SER A 406 35.36 20.19 -16.16
C SER A 406 34.60 21.39 -16.72
N GLY A 407 33.27 21.32 -16.73
CA GLY A 407 32.43 22.51 -16.84
C GLY A 407 32.72 23.43 -15.65
N VAL A 408 33.50 24.47 -15.88
CA VAL A 408 34.09 25.29 -14.81
C VAL A 408 32.99 26.10 -14.12
N CYS A 409 32.58 25.69 -12.91
CA CYS A 409 31.60 26.41 -12.09
C CYS A 409 32.13 27.72 -11.46
N GLY A 410 33.15 28.33 -12.07
CA GLY A 410 33.75 29.59 -11.64
C GLY A 410 34.16 29.59 -10.17
N THR A 411 33.67 30.57 -9.44
CA THR A 411 33.87 30.73 -7.99
C THR A 411 32.75 30.11 -7.14
N ALA A 412 31.83 29.33 -7.73
CA ALA A 412 30.76 28.69 -6.98
C ALA A 412 31.34 27.61 -6.04
N THR A 413 30.87 27.59 -4.80
CA THR A 413 31.26 26.61 -3.79
C THR A 413 30.25 25.49 -3.70
N PHE A 414 30.73 24.26 -3.58
CA PHE A 414 29.93 23.07 -3.31
C PHE A 414 30.65 22.23 -2.25
N VAL A 415 29.96 21.89 -1.17
CA VAL A 415 30.47 21.02 -0.13
C VAL A 415 29.89 19.62 -0.35
N PRO A 416 30.69 18.59 -0.65
CA PRO A 416 30.16 17.24 -0.81
C PRO A 416 29.56 16.75 0.51
N ILE A 417 28.29 16.33 0.47
CA ILE A 417 27.54 15.83 1.64
C ILE A 417 27.07 14.40 1.42
N SER A 418 26.96 13.64 2.51
CA SER A 418 26.37 12.31 2.45
C SER A 418 24.86 12.39 2.18
N ALA A 419 24.30 11.36 1.55
CA ALA A 419 22.86 11.29 1.31
C ALA A 419 22.07 11.36 2.64
N GLN A 420 22.53 10.68 3.69
CA GLN A 420 21.88 10.75 5.01
C GLN A 420 21.87 12.18 5.55
N THR A 421 23.01 12.88 5.51
CA THR A 421 23.12 14.27 5.98
C THR A 421 22.20 15.22 5.22
N ALA A 422 22.09 15.06 3.90
CA ALA A 422 21.17 15.85 3.09
C ALA A 422 19.71 15.56 3.44
N PHE A 423 19.34 14.29 3.57
CA PHE A 423 17.98 13.88 3.92
C PHE A 423 17.60 14.32 5.33
N ASP A 424 18.47 14.18 6.34
CA ASP A 424 18.22 14.66 7.71
C ASP A 424 17.97 16.18 7.75
N ALA A 425 18.65 16.92 6.88
CA ALA A 425 18.47 18.36 6.73
C ALA A 425 17.15 18.75 6.04
N LEU A 426 16.48 17.81 5.35
CA LEU A 426 15.12 18.03 4.84
C LEU A 426 14.10 18.16 5.98
N ASN A 427 14.31 17.55 7.16
CA ASN A 427 13.28 17.49 8.20
C ASN A 427 13.20 18.75 9.11
N PRO A 428 12.04 19.43 9.25
CA PRO A 428 10.83 19.30 8.44
C PRO A 428 10.88 20.20 7.20
N GLY A 429 10.22 19.75 6.13
CA GLY A 429 10.08 20.45 4.86
C GLY A 429 8.64 20.81 4.53
N TRP A 430 8.46 21.67 3.53
CA TRP A 430 7.17 22.18 3.05
C TRP A 430 7.15 22.21 1.52
N ASN A 431 6.03 21.86 0.89
CA ASN A 431 5.87 21.90 -0.56
C ASN A 431 5.29 23.24 -1.02
N ILE A 432 5.84 23.82 -2.10
CA ILE A 432 5.20 24.95 -2.80
C ILE A 432 4.13 24.44 -3.79
N GLY A 433 3.16 23.65 -3.30
CA GLY A 433 2.16 23.01 -4.17
C GLY A 433 1.25 24.00 -4.91
N ASN A 434 0.61 23.56 -6.00
CA ASN A 434 -0.29 24.33 -6.85
C ASN A 434 0.30 25.69 -7.31
N THR A 435 1.58 25.71 -7.65
CA THR A 435 2.39 26.90 -7.99
C THR A 435 3.10 26.72 -9.34
N LEU A 436 4.35 26.27 -9.38
CA LEU A 436 5.07 26.00 -10.64
C LEU A 436 4.65 24.67 -11.28
N ASP A 437 3.96 23.83 -10.50
CA ASP A 437 3.24 22.63 -10.90
C ASP A 437 1.87 22.91 -11.54
N ALA A 438 1.30 24.10 -11.35
CA ALA A 438 -0.01 24.46 -11.88
C ALA A 438 -0.03 24.47 -13.42
N ILE A 439 -1.09 23.89 -13.99
CA ILE A 439 -1.26 23.77 -15.45
C ILE A 439 -2.18 24.89 -15.96
N PRO A 440 -1.84 25.60 -17.06
CA PRO A 440 -0.62 25.46 -17.87
C PRO A 440 0.56 26.37 -17.45
N ASN A 441 0.41 27.24 -16.44
CA ASN A 441 1.47 28.16 -15.97
C ASN A 441 1.36 28.40 -14.46
N GLU A 442 2.44 28.90 -13.85
CA GLU A 442 2.37 29.51 -12.51
C GLU A 442 1.30 30.61 -12.45
N GLY A 443 0.38 30.51 -11.48
CA GLY A 443 -0.79 31.39 -11.38
C GLY A 443 -2.06 30.89 -12.07
N SER A 444 -2.04 29.71 -12.71
CA SER A 444 -3.23 29.15 -13.40
C SER A 444 -4.22 28.45 -12.45
N TRP A 445 -3.74 28.02 -11.27
CA TRP A 445 -4.56 27.42 -10.20
C TRP A 445 -4.74 28.44 -9.06
N ASN A 446 -5.04 27.99 -7.83
CA ASN A 446 -5.48 28.84 -6.72
C ASN A 446 -4.41 29.82 -6.17
N ASN A 447 -3.12 29.64 -6.48
CA ASN A 447 -2.04 30.48 -5.94
C ASN A 447 -1.53 31.54 -6.92
N PRO A 448 -1.21 32.76 -6.44
CA PRO A 448 -0.34 33.68 -7.18
C PRO A 448 1.11 33.18 -7.22
N PRO A 449 1.97 33.71 -8.11
CA PRO A 449 3.38 33.40 -8.16
C PRO A 449 4.10 33.52 -6.82
N ILE A 450 4.98 32.56 -6.50
CA ILE A 450 5.62 32.50 -5.18
C ILE A 450 6.62 33.67 -4.97
N THR A 451 6.62 34.21 -3.76
CA THR A 451 7.43 35.38 -3.35
C THR A 451 8.41 35.03 -2.23
N SER A 452 9.50 35.81 -2.11
CA SER A 452 10.45 35.69 -0.99
C SER A 452 9.76 35.78 0.37
N THR A 453 8.77 36.67 0.52
CA THR A 453 8.10 36.92 1.81
C THR A 453 7.39 35.68 2.34
N VAL A 454 6.80 34.87 1.46
CA VAL A 454 6.20 33.57 1.86
C VAL A 454 7.28 32.61 2.34
N ILE A 455 8.41 32.49 1.61
CA ILE A 455 9.52 31.62 2.01
C ILE A 455 10.17 32.09 3.33
N ASP A 456 10.26 33.39 3.57
CA ASP A 456 10.71 33.96 4.84
C ASP A 456 9.76 33.58 6.01
N ALA A 457 8.45 33.59 5.79
CA ALA A 457 7.45 33.19 6.78
C ALA A 457 7.44 31.67 7.06
N ILE A 458 7.60 30.83 6.03
CA ILE A 458 7.75 29.37 6.16
C ILE A 458 9.03 29.04 6.95
N LYS A 459 10.16 29.70 6.62
CA LYS A 459 11.41 29.57 7.39
C LYS A 459 11.23 30.03 8.85
N ALA A 460 10.57 31.15 9.09
CA ALA A 460 10.29 31.65 10.45
C ALA A 460 9.42 30.68 11.27
N SER A 461 8.58 29.89 10.60
CA SER A 461 7.78 28.81 11.21
C SER A 461 8.60 27.55 11.54
N GLY A 462 9.89 27.53 11.22
CA GLY A 462 10.86 26.50 11.64
C GLY A 462 11.17 25.41 10.60
N TYR A 463 10.63 25.52 9.37
CA TYR A 463 10.96 24.61 8.27
C TYR A 463 12.40 24.82 7.79
N LYS A 464 13.07 23.72 7.39
CA LYS A 464 14.48 23.70 6.96
C LYS A 464 14.66 23.46 5.46
N SER A 465 13.63 22.94 4.80
CA SER A 465 13.66 22.62 3.38
C SER A 465 12.34 22.94 2.69
N ILE A 466 12.41 23.10 1.37
CA ILE A 466 11.28 23.39 0.49
C ILE A 466 11.34 22.42 -0.69
N ARG A 467 10.22 21.75 -1.00
CA ARG A 467 10.05 21.02 -2.25
C ARG A 467 9.34 21.91 -3.24
N ILE A 468 9.90 21.99 -4.44
CA ILE A 468 9.52 22.90 -5.52
C ILE A 468 8.97 22.00 -6.63
N PRO A 469 7.67 21.64 -6.59
CA PRO A 469 7.04 20.90 -7.66
C PRO A 469 6.94 21.78 -8.92
N VAL A 470 7.35 21.27 -10.08
CA VAL A 470 7.36 22.01 -11.36
C VAL A 470 6.82 21.15 -12.50
N THR A 471 5.83 21.65 -13.22
CA THR A 471 5.32 21.02 -14.44
C THR A 471 5.98 21.66 -15.66
N TRP A 472 6.49 20.85 -16.59
CA TRP A 472 7.28 21.33 -17.73
C TRP A 472 6.55 21.16 -19.07
N THR A 473 5.49 20.34 -19.15
CA THR A 473 4.71 20.00 -20.36
C THR A 473 4.38 21.19 -21.25
N HIS A 474 3.93 22.30 -20.67
CA HIS A 474 3.41 23.48 -21.39
C HIS A 474 4.50 24.49 -21.78
N HIS A 475 5.75 24.23 -21.38
CA HIS A 475 6.87 25.14 -21.51
C HIS A 475 7.97 24.61 -22.45
N PHE A 476 7.62 23.70 -23.37
CA PHE A 476 8.50 23.30 -24.46
C PHE A 476 8.33 24.22 -25.67
N SER A 477 9.36 25.00 -25.97
CA SER A 477 9.46 25.86 -27.18
C SER A 477 9.96 25.11 -28.42
N GLY A 478 10.48 23.88 -28.26
CA GLY A 478 10.91 23.01 -29.34
C GLY A 478 10.38 21.57 -29.18
N ALA A 479 10.26 20.87 -30.31
CA ALA A 479 9.81 19.48 -30.37
C ALA A 479 10.98 18.47 -30.34
N SER A 480 10.66 17.19 -30.48
CA SER A 480 11.60 16.09 -30.72
C SER A 480 12.61 16.42 -31.85
N PRO A 481 13.90 16.05 -31.70
CA PRO A 481 14.50 15.36 -30.55
C PRO A 481 14.98 16.32 -29.44
N THR A 482 14.87 17.64 -29.65
CA THR A 482 15.52 18.63 -28.77
C THR A 482 14.75 18.90 -27.49
N TRP A 483 13.41 18.88 -27.56
CA TRP A 483 12.50 19.25 -26.47
C TRP A 483 12.98 20.51 -25.73
N THR A 484 13.28 21.57 -26.48
CA THR A 484 13.88 22.80 -25.93
C THR A 484 12.88 23.47 -24.98
N ILE A 485 13.29 23.72 -23.74
CA ILE A 485 12.48 24.41 -22.72
C ILE A 485 12.51 25.92 -23.00
N ASP A 486 11.37 26.59 -22.85
CA ASP A 486 11.28 28.05 -22.89
C ASP A 486 12.29 28.67 -21.91
N PRO A 487 13.24 29.50 -22.38
CA PRO A 487 14.19 30.18 -21.52
C PRO A 487 13.53 30.98 -20.39
N ALA A 488 12.38 31.62 -20.64
CA ALA A 488 11.68 32.41 -19.62
C ALA A 488 11.12 31.54 -18.49
N TRP A 489 10.66 30.32 -18.81
CA TRP A 489 10.21 29.36 -17.79
C TRP A 489 11.39 28.83 -16.98
N MET A 490 12.49 28.43 -17.65
CA MET A 490 13.70 27.97 -16.96
C MET A 490 14.29 29.07 -16.04
N ASP A 491 14.30 30.32 -16.49
CA ASP A 491 14.72 31.47 -15.69
C ASP A 491 13.79 31.70 -14.47
N ARG A 492 12.48 31.51 -14.62
CA ARG A 492 11.52 31.61 -13.50
C ARG A 492 11.72 30.49 -12.48
N VAL A 493 11.89 29.25 -12.91
CA VAL A 493 12.16 28.10 -12.03
C VAL A 493 13.49 28.32 -11.29
N GLU A 494 14.53 28.81 -11.99
CA GLU A 494 15.81 29.14 -11.35
C GLU A 494 15.67 30.25 -10.31
N ALA A 495 14.89 31.29 -10.57
CA ALA A 495 14.63 32.35 -9.60
C ALA A 495 13.94 31.83 -8.32
N VAL A 496 13.02 30.87 -8.42
CA VAL A 496 12.37 30.26 -7.24
C VAL A 496 13.34 29.36 -6.46
N VAL A 497 14.16 28.58 -7.15
CA VAL A 497 15.26 27.80 -6.53
C VAL A 497 16.24 28.73 -5.79
N ASP A 498 16.64 29.84 -6.41
CA ASP A 498 17.56 30.80 -5.80
C ASP A 498 16.94 31.57 -4.63
N ILE A 499 15.63 31.84 -4.64
CA ILE A 499 14.93 32.34 -3.45
C ILE A 499 15.13 31.36 -2.29
N VAL A 500 14.80 30.07 -2.46
CA VAL A 500 14.93 29.06 -1.40
C VAL A 500 16.38 28.93 -0.90
N LEU A 501 17.34 28.79 -1.82
CA LEU A 501 18.76 28.63 -1.49
C LEU A 501 19.35 29.88 -0.81
N SER A 502 18.95 31.09 -1.21
CA SER A 502 19.41 32.35 -0.61
C SER A 502 19.00 32.48 0.86
N LYS A 503 17.90 31.84 1.28
CA LYS A 503 17.49 31.76 2.68
C LYS A 503 18.23 30.68 3.46
N GLY A 504 19.13 29.91 2.84
CA GLY A 504 19.89 28.84 3.47
C GLY A 504 19.06 27.57 3.72
N LEU A 505 17.90 27.44 3.07
CA LEU A 505 17.07 26.24 3.10
C LEU A 505 17.60 25.20 2.11
N TYR A 506 17.24 23.94 2.31
CA TYR A 506 17.39 22.90 1.29
C TYR A 506 16.25 23.00 0.27
N ALA A 507 16.54 22.68 -1.00
CA ALA A 507 15.58 22.71 -2.10
C ALA A 507 15.51 21.33 -2.77
N VAL A 508 14.32 20.79 -2.98
CA VAL A 508 14.10 19.60 -3.83
C VAL A 508 13.37 20.08 -5.09
N LEU A 509 14.03 19.98 -6.25
CA LEU A 509 13.46 20.35 -7.55
C LEU A 509 13.11 19.08 -8.35
N ASN A 510 11.95 19.06 -9.00
CA ASN A 510 11.45 17.89 -9.73
C ASN A 510 10.90 18.19 -11.13
N VAL A 511 10.32 17.13 -11.70
CA VAL A 511 9.39 17.13 -12.83
C VAL A 511 8.07 16.59 -12.26
N HIS A 512 6.95 17.33 -12.37
CA HIS A 512 5.74 17.09 -11.55
C HIS A 512 4.57 16.49 -12.33
N HIS A 513 3.59 17.27 -12.80
CA HIS A 513 2.39 16.73 -13.46
C HIS A 513 2.61 16.25 -14.91
N ASP A 514 3.81 16.47 -15.45
CA ASP A 514 4.36 15.72 -16.58
C ASP A 514 4.12 14.19 -16.48
N SER A 515 4.07 13.67 -15.24
CA SER A 515 3.82 12.26 -14.92
C SER A 515 2.51 11.71 -15.48
N TRP A 516 1.46 12.53 -15.57
CA TRP A 516 0.15 12.13 -16.11
C TRP A 516 -0.24 12.88 -17.39
N GLU A 517 0.50 13.92 -17.78
CA GLU A 517 0.28 14.60 -19.07
C GLU A 517 1.02 13.96 -20.26
N TRP A 518 2.18 13.33 -20.04
CA TRP A 518 2.92 12.68 -21.16
C TRP A 518 3.84 11.53 -20.78
N PHE A 519 4.20 11.35 -19.50
CA PHE A 519 5.12 10.28 -19.06
C PHE A 519 4.39 8.93 -18.88
N ASP A 520 3.63 8.49 -19.88
CA ASP A 520 2.91 7.22 -19.81
C ASP A 520 3.83 6.03 -20.10
N ILE A 521 4.53 5.56 -19.06
CA ILE A 521 5.40 4.38 -19.10
C ILE A 521 4.63 3.05 -19.08
N THR A 522 3.28 3.08 -19.14
CA THR A 522 2.43 1.88 -19.14
C THR A 522 2.15 1.32 -20.54
N GLN A 523 2.57 2.04 -21.58
CA GLN A 523 2.43 1.64 -22.97
C GLN A 523 3.56 0.73 -23.45
N PHE A 524 3.32 0.05 -24.57
CA PHE A 524 4.36 -0.66 -25.33
C PHE A 524 5.09 0.34 -26.25
N ASP A 525 6.43 0.35 -26.18
CA ASP A 525 7.35 1.32 -26.80
C ASP A 525 7.41 2.70 -26.12
N ASN A 526 8.33 2.82 -25.15
CA ASN A 526 8.55 4.03 -24.36
C ASN A 526 9.65 4.95 -24.93
N ALA A 527 10.16 4.71 -26.15
CA ALA A 527 11.29 5.45 -26.69
C ALA A 527 11.06 6.98 -26.77
N GLY A 528 9.82 7.40 -27.04
CA GLY A 528 9.44 8.83 -27.02
C GLY A 528 9.43 9.45 -25.62
N VAL A 529 9.05 8.69 -24.59
CA VAL A 529 9.10 9.10 -23.19
C VAL A 529 10.55 9.23 -22.74
N GLU A 530 11.39 8.22 -23.06
CA GLU A 530 12.83 8.22 -22.78
C GLU A 530 13.57 9.40 -23.43
N GLU A 531 13.27 9.71 -24.69
CA GLU A 531 13.84 10.85 -25.40
C GLU A 531 13.47 12.16 -24.72
N ARG A 532 12.17 12.42 -24.52
CA ARG A 532 11.68 13.67 -23.93
C ARG A 532 12.16 13.86 -22.50
N PHE A 533 12.10 12.82 -21.68
CA PHE A 533 12.60 12.82 -20.31
C PHE A 533 14.12 13.02 -20.25
N GLY A 534 14.87 12.38 -21.15
CA GLY A 534 16.30 12.57 -21.30
C GLY A 534 16.68 13.99 -21.73
N ALA A 535 15.95 14.58 -22.67
CA ALA A 535 16.18 15.94 -23.14
C ALA A 535 15.84 17.00 -22.06
N LEU A 536 14.74 16.80 -21.32
CA LEU A 536 14.35 17.60 -20.17
C LEU A 536 15.43 17.62 -19.08
N TRP A 537 15.85 16.44 -18.59
CA TRP A 537 16.87 16.36 -17.54
C TRP A 537 18.28 16.77 -18.00
N SER A 538 18.58 16.71 -19.30
CA SER A 538 19.81 17.29 -19.85
C SER A 538 19.84 18.81 -19.71
N GLN A 539 18.70 19.48 -19.89
CA GLN A 539 18.59 20.94 -19.78
C GLN A 539 18.55 21.40 -18.32
N ILE A 540 17.73 20.76 -17.48
CA ILE A 540 17.71 21.03 -16.02
C ILE A 540 19.10 20.77 -15.43
N GLY A 541 19.69 19.61 -15.71
CA GLY A 541 21.05 19.27 -15.26
C GLY A 541 22.08 20.32 -15.68
N ASN A 542 22.03 20.81 -16.92
CA ASN A 542 22.94 21.86 -17.40
C ASN A 542 22.73 23.22 -16.76
N ARG A 543 21.48 23.63 -16.49
CA ARG A 543 21.18 24.91 -15.85
C ARG A 543 21.66 24.93 -14.40
N PHE A 544 21.31 23.89 -13.64
CA PHE A 544 21.48 23.87 -12.18
C PHE A 544 22.82 23.29 -11.69
N LYS A 545 23.72 22.85 -12.60
CA LYS A 545 24.97 22.15 -12.24
C LYS A 545 25.92 22.85 -11.28
N CYS A 546 25.86 24.18 -11.19
CA CYS A 546 26.74 24.98 -10.31
C CYS A 546 26.04 25.51 -9.05
N LYS A 547 24.77 25.15 -8.78
CA LYS A 547 24.11 25.47 -7.50
C LYS A 547 24.67 24.60 -6.37
N SER A 548 24.59 25.12 -5.14
CA SER A 548 25.10 24.47 -3.91
C SER A 548 24.57 23.04 -3.69
N GLU A 549 25.22 22.32 -2.78
CA GLU A 549 24.81 20.98 -2.30
C GLU A 549 23.43 20.92 -1.66
N ARG A 550 22.85 22.07 -1.29
CA ARG A 550 21.49 22.17 -0.74
C ARG A 550 20.37 21.99 -1.77
N LEU A 551 20.69 22.01 -3.06
CA LEU A 551 19.75 21.67 -4.13
C LEU A 551 19.85 20.18 -4.47
N LEU A 552 18.76 19.46 -4.25
CA LEU A 552 18.55 18.07 -4.60
C LEU A 552 17.65 17.96 -5.85
N PHE A 553 17.76 16.86 -6.57
CA PHE A 553 16.89 16.53 -7.70
C PHE A 553 16.05 15.27 -7.43
N GLU A 554 14.77 15.37 -7.75
CA GLU A 554 13.78 14.29 -7.77
C GLU A 554 13.42 14.01 -9.24
N PRO A 555 13.52 12.76 -9.75
CA PRO A 555 13.46 12.49 -11.18
C PRO A 555 12.08 12.78 -11.80
N ILE A 556 11.00 12.36 -11.14
CA ILE A 556 9.62 12.61 -11.54
C ILE A 556 8.65 12.32 -10.37
N ASN A 557 7.57 13.08 -10.27
CA ASN A 557 6.51 12.89 -9.29
C ASN A 557 5.57 11.73 -9.66
N GLU A 558 5.18 10.90 -8.69
CA GLU A 558 4.11 9.89 -8.82
C GLU A 558 4.02 9.15 -10.19
N PRO A 559 5.13 8.56 -10.70
CA PRO A 559 5.15 7.99 -12.05
C PRO A 559 4.13 6.84 -12.21
N PRO A 560 3.32 6.82 -13.29
CA PRO A 560 2.18 5.92 -13.42
C PRO A 560 2.60 4.46 -13.55
N GLY A 561 1.85 3.56 -12.89
CA GLY A 561 2.00 2.13 -13.11
C GLY A 561 1.52 1.22 -11.97
N THR A 562 1.32 -0.04 -12.31
CA THR A 562 0.67 -1.06 -11.47
C THR A 562 1.24 -2.47 -11.69
N THR A 563 2.34 -2.62 -12.44
CA THR A 563 2.94 -3.92 -12.78
C THR A 563 4.45 -3.91 -12.57
N ALA A 564 5.05 -5.10 -12.51
CA ALA A 564 6.51 -5.27 -12.41
C ALA A 564 7.23 -4.72 -13.65
N ASP A 565 6.64 -4.83 -14.84
CA ASP A 565 7.23 -4.35 -16.09
C ASP A 565 7.29 -2.81 -16.13
N HIS A 566 6.23 -2.12 -15.66
CA HIS A 566 6.27 -0.66 -15.51
C HIS A 566 7.33 -0.25 -14.47
N GLY A 567 7.56 -1.09 -13.44
CA GLY A 567 8.61 -0.88 -12.45
C GLY A 567 10.01 -1.01 -13.05
N ALA A 568 10.22 -2.01 -13.91
CA ALA A 568 11.47 -2.19 -14.66
C ALA A 568 11.76 -1.00 -15.59
N GLU A 569 10.74 -0.49 -16.29
CA GLU A 569 10.87 0.72 -17.13
C GLU A 569 11.19 1.97 -16.30
N LEU A 570 10.52 2.17 -15.15
CA LEU A 570 10.85 3.28 -14.25
C LEU A 570 12.30 3.18 -13.73
N ASN A 571 12.79 1.97 -13.41
CA ASN A 571 14.18 1.77 -12.98
C ASN A 571 15.18 2.15 -14.09
N LYS A 572 14.87 1.83 -15.35
CA LYS A 572 15.64 2.27 -16.53
C LYS A 572 15.60 3.80 -16.71
N LEU A 573 14.44 4.43 -16.53
CA LEU A 573 14.30 5.89 -16.58
C LEU A 573 15.05 6.60 -15.45
N ASN A 574 15.10 6.02 -14.24
CA ASN A 574 15.96 6.49 -13.15
C ASN A 574 17.45 6.51 -13.55
N ASP A 575 17.95 5.48 -14.26
CA ASP A 575 19.32 5.45 -14.77
C ASP A 575 19.56 6.40 -15.96
N ILE A 576 18.53 6.67 -16.79
CA ILE A 576 18.57 7.74 -17.81
C ILE A 576 18.72 9.10 -17.13
N PHE A 577 17.88 9.42 -16.15
CA PHE A 577 17.96 10.66 -15.35
C PHE A 577 19.37 10.88 -14.79
N LEU A 578 19.91 9.86 -14.11
CA LEU A 578 21.26 9.90 -13.54
C LEU A 578 22.33 10.12 -14.61
N THR A 579 22.20 9.48 -15.76
CA THR A 579 23.10 9.67 -16.90
C THR A 579 23.07 11.11 -17.40
N ARG A 580 21.89 11.72 -17.53
CA ARG A 580 21.77 13.11 -18.01
C ARG A 580 22.38 14.12 -17.03
N ILE A 581 22.10 14.00 -15.73
CA ILE A 581 22.67 14.94 -14.75
C ILE A 581 24.19 14.77 -14.61
N ASN A 582 24.72 13.54 -14.71
CA ASN A 582 26.17 13.30 -14.70
C ASN A 582 26.85 13.86 -15.95
N THR A 583 26.26 13.66 -17.13
CA THR A 583 26.77 14.17 -18.42
C THR A 583 26.79 15.70 -18.46
N ALA A 584 25.84 16.38 -17.80
CA ALA A 584 25.83 17.84 -17.68
C ALA A 584 27.04 18.40 -16.88
N GLY A 585 27.69 17.58 -16.05
CA GLY A 585 28.89 17.90 -15.30
C GLY A 585 28.66 18.88 -14.14
N GLY A 586 29.65 19.75 -13.88
CA GLY A 586 29.67 20.62 -12.69
C GLY A 586 29.65 19.79 -11.40
N PHE A 587 28.78 20.16 -10.46
CA PHE A 587 28.63 19.45 -9.18
C PHE A 587 27.62 18.30 -9.21
N ASN A 588 26.91 18.09 -10.32
CA ASN A 588 25.84 17.08 -10.41
C ASN A 588 26.28 15.65 -10.07
N PRO A 589 27.48 15.15 -10.45
CA PRO A 589 27.95 13.82 -10.03
C PRO A 589 28.09 13.61 -8.51
N GLN A 590 28.00 14.68 -7.72
CA GLN A 590 28.08 14.67 -6.25
C GLN A 590 26.79 15.20 -5.58
N ARG A 591 25.80 15.62 -6.37
CA ARG A 591 24.52 16.16 -5.90
C ARG A 591 23.63 15.05 -5.36
N VAL A 592 22.99 15.26 -4.21
CA VAL A 592 22.08 14.24 -3.67
C VAL A 592 20.79 14.19 -4.48
N VAL A 593 20.31 12.99 -4.77
CA VAL A 593 19.04 12.75 -5.49
C VAL A 593 18.01 12.00 -4.64
N THR A 594 16.73 12.29 -4.84
CA THR A 594 15.60 11.62 -4.19
C THR A 594 14.90 10.72 -5.23
N LEU A 595 15.31 9.45 -5.33
CA LEU A 595 14.74 8.51 -6.29
C LEU A 595 13.38 7.99 -5.81
N CYS A 596 12.52 7.54 -6.73
CA CYS A 596 11.17 7.08 -6.44
C CYS A 596 10.83 5.74 -7.12
N GLY A 597 9.87 5.02 -6.54
CA GLY A 597 9.14 3.93 -7.20
C GLY A 597 7.81 4.39 -7.81
N LEU A 598 7.07 3.43 -8.37
CA LEU A 598 5.80 3.69 -9.06
C LEU A 598 4.76 4.36 -8.15
N GLY A 599 4.13 5.41 -8.66
CA GLY A 599 3.13 6.23 -7.97
C GLY A 599 3.64 6.93 -6.70
N MET A 600 4.95 6.91 -6.44
CA MET A 600 5.52 7.19 -5.11
C MET A 600 4.82 6.41 -3.98
N ASP A 601 4.22 5.26 -4.30
CA ASP A 601 3.50 4.41 -3.38
C ASP A 601 4.49 3.52 -2.62
N SER A 602 4.28 3.37 -1.30
CA SER A 602 5.19 2.62 -0.43
C SER A 602 5.29 1.14 -0.84
N TYR A 603 4.16 0.49 -1.11
CA TYR A 603 4.09 -0.93 -1.47
C TYR A 603 4.68 -1.21 -2.86
N LYS A 604 4.34 -0.40 -3.87
CA LYS A 604 4.89 -0.52 -5.23
C LYS A 604 6.40 -0.24 -5.26
N THR A 605 6.86 0.73 -4.46
CA THR A 605 8.29 1.02 -4.31
C THR A 605 9.01 -0.18 -3.68
N ILE A 606 8.51 -0.75 -2.58
CA ILE A 606 9.04 -2.00 -1.98
C ILE A 606 9.07 -3.14 -3.01
N SER A 607 8.00 -3.29 -3.79
CA SER A 607 7.82 -4.42 -4.71
C SER A 607 8.77 -4.37 -5.91
N TRP A 608 9.04 -3.17 -6.47
CA TRP A 608 9.63 -3.05 -7.81
C TRP A 608 10.75 -2.03 -7.97
N PHE A 609 11.05 -1.18 -6.99
CA PHE A 609 12.20 -0.26 -7.11
C PHE A 609 13.53 -1.03 -7.08
N GLN A 610 14.41 -0.74 -8.04
CA GLN A 610 15.77 -1.28 -8.06
C GLN A 610 16.76 -0.16 -8.39
N ARG A 611 17.75 0.04 -7.51
CA ARG A 611 18.82 1.02 -7.75
C ARG A 611 19.80 0.48 -8.80
N GLY A 612 19.82 1.12 -9.96
CA GLY A 612 20.80 0.85 -11.02
C GLY A 612 22.27 1.05 -10.60
N SER A 613 23.18 0.40 -11.32
CA SER A 613 24.60 0.28 -10.94
C SER A 613 25.56 1.22 -11.69
N LEU A 614 25.08 2.02 -12.65
CA LEU A 614 25.91 2.87 -13.51
C LEU A 614 26.68 3.98 -12.74
N TYR A 615 26.06 4.53 -11.69
CA TYR A 615 26.63 5.63 -10.88
C TYR A 615 26.65 5.25 -9.39
N PRO A 616 27.53 4.32 -8.96
CA PRO A 616 27.50 3.76 -7.61
C PRO A 616 27.91 4.75 -6.52
N ASN A 617 28.66 5.80 -6.89
CA ASN A 617 29.13 6.84 -5.97
C ASN A 617 28.20 8.07 -5.90
N GLN A 618 27.14 8.14 -6.71
CA GLN A 618 26.16 9.21 -6.63
C GLN A 618 25.40 9.10 -5.30
N PRO A 619 25.40 10.12 -4.43
CA PRO A 619 24.63 10.07 -3.20
C PRO A 619 23.12 10.10 -3.51
N TRP A 620 22.36 9.16 -2.95
CA TRP A 620 20.94 8.98 -3.23
C TRP A 620 20.18 8.50 -1.99
N GLY A 621 18.86 8.73 -1.99
CA GLY A 621 17.90 8.08 -1.09
C GLY A 621 16.55 7.91 -1.77
N LEU A 622 15.53 7.49 -1.01
CA LEU A 622 14.19 7.20 -1.52
C LEU A 622 13.13 8.22 -1.09
N GLN A 623 12.19 8.46 -1.99
CA GLN A 623 11.01 9.28 -1.75
C GLN A 623 9.72 8.49 -2.02
N PHE A 624 8.79 8.59 -1.09
CA PHE A 624 7.42 8.08 -1.22
C PHE A 624 6.42 9.10 -0.64
N HIS A 625 5.14 8.98 -0.99
CA HIS A 625 4.06 9.85 -0.54
C HIS A 625 3.11 9.10 0.42
N TYR A 626 2.47 9.82 1.34
CA TYR A 626 1.60 9.19 2.34
C TYR A 626 0.35 10.00 2.64
N TYR A 627 -0.78 9.55 2.08
CA TYR A 627 -2.12 10.12 2.26
C TYR A 627 -3.12 9.07 2.81
N SER A 628 -2.62 8.13 3.61
CA SER A 628 -3.43 7.07 4.24
C SER A 628 -3.87 7.45 5.66
N PRO A 629 -5.08 7.02 6.10
CA PRO A 629 -6.07 6.29 5.31
C PRO A 629 -6.90 7.24 4.42
N TYR A 630 -7.13 6.83 3.17
CA TYR A 630 -7.80 7.65 2.14
C TYR A 630 -9.15 8.21 2.60
N ASP A 631 -9.93 7.40 3.33
CA ASP A 631 -11.26 7.76 3.78
C ASP A 631 -11.28 8.97 4.74
N PHE A 632 -10.30 9.05 5.63
CA PHE A 632 -10.11 10.21 6.50
C PHE A 632 -9.56 11.40 5.72
N ILE A 633 -8.43 11.22 5.01
CA ILE A 633 -7.68 12.32 4.38
C ILE A 633 -8.49 13.04 3.30
N PHE A 634 -9.20 12.30 2.44
CA PHE A 634 -10.05 12.84 1.38
C PHE A 634 -11.52 12.98 1.80
N ARG A 635 -11.83 12.79 3.09
CA ARG A 635 -13.19 12.90 3.67
C ARG A 635 -14.20 12.06 2.90
N ALA A 636 -13.78 10.85 2.53
CA ALA A 636 -14.62 9.88 1.84
C ALA A 636 -15.63 9.27 2.81
N TRP A 637 -16.81 8.92 2.27
CA TRP A 637 -17.79 8.09 2.96
C TRP A 637 -18.10 8.56 4.39
N GLY A 638 -18.18 9.88 4.62
CA GLY A 638 -18.56 10.47 5.90
C GLY A 638 -17.61 10.21 7.07
N LYS A 639 -16.38 9.76 6.81
CA LYS A 639 -15.36 9.64 7.85
C LYS A 639 -14.81 11.01 8.21
N THR A 640 -14.82 11.30 9.51
CA THR A 640 -14.39 12.59 10.08
C THR A 640 -13.42 12.41 11.24
N THR A 641 -13.26 11.18 11.73
CA THR A 641 -12.51 10.81 12.92
C THR A 641 -11.28 9.97 12.57
N TRP A 642 -10.23 10.06 13.40
CA TRP A 642 -9.00 9.27 13.27
C TRP A 642 -8.34 9.07 14.63
N GLY A 643 -7.61 7.96 14.77
CA GLY A 643 -6.68 7.67 15.86
C GLY A 643 -7.19 6.61 16.82
N SER A 644 -7.96 5.66 16.30
CA SER A 644 -8.13 4.35 16.91
C SER A 644 -6.78 3.59 16.93
N ASP A 645 -6.67 2.58 17.79
CA ASP A 645 -5.42 1.80 17.86
C ASP A 645 -5.15 1.00 16.59
N ALA A 646 -6.20 0.57 15.88
CA ALA A 646 -6.08 -0.10 14.58
C ALA A 646 -5.47 0.82 13.50
N GLU A 647 -5.90 2.08 13.43
CA GLU A 647 -5.36 3.05 12.47
C GLU A 647 -3.90 3.43 12.80
N LYS A 648 -3.59 3.58 14.09
CA LYS A 648 -2.21 3.80 14.56
C LYS A 648 -1.30 2.63 14.18
N VAL A 649 -1.75 1.40 14.41
CA VAL A 649 -1.03 0.18 14.02
C VAL A 649 -0.86 0.09 12.50
N SER A 650 -1.88 0.44 11.70
CA SER A 650 -1.78 0.44 10.24
C SER A 650 -0.69 1.40 9.74
N LEU A 651 -0.71 2.66 10.20
CA LEU A 651 0.28 3.67 9.80
C LEU A 651 1.70 3.26 10.23
N GLU A 652 1.86 2.74 11.44
CA GLU A 652 3.14 2.22 11.91
C GLU A 652 3.61 0.99 11.11
N THR A 653 2.69 0.12 10.67
CA THR A 653 3.00 -1.05 9.84
C THR A 653 3.53 -0.63 8.47
N ASP A 654 2.89 0.36 7.83
CA ASP A 654 3.35 0.90 6.54
C ASP A 654 4.80 1.42 6.65
N PHE A 655 5.08 2.21 7.69
CA PHE A 655 6.39 2.85 7.88
C PHE A 655 7.48 1.84 8.26
N SER A 656 7.18 0.90 9.17
CA SER A 656 8.11 -0.16 9.56
C SER A 656 8.43 -1.10 8.41
N THR A 657 7.45 -1.44 7.58
CA THR A 657 7.63 -2.31 6.40
C THR A 657 8.51 -1.63 5.35
N PHE A 658 8.29 -0.34 5.07
CA PHE A 658 9.14 0.43 4.14
C PHE A 658 10.58 0.54 4.66
N ARG A 659 10.76 0.89 5.95
CA ARG A 659 12.08 0.97 6.57
C ARG A 659 12.80 -0.39 6.58
N GLY A 660 12.09 -1.49 6.84
CA GLY A 660 12.66 -2.84 6.83
C GLY A 660 13.28 -3.21 5.48
N ASN A 661 12.52 -3.01 4.39
CA ASN A 661 12.97 -3.30 3.03
C ASN A 661 14.11 -2.38 2.56
N PHE A 662 14.09 -1.10 2.95
CA PHE A 662 15.12 -0.12 2.60
C PHE A 662 16.01 0.24 3.80
N SER A 663 16.53 -0.80 4.45
CA SER A 663 17.46 -0.66 5.57
C SER A 663 18.76 0.04 5.14
N GLY A 664 19.11 1.14 5.83
CA GLY A 664 20.32 1.92 5.54
C GLY A 664 20.22 2.91 4.37
N VAL A 665 19.10 2.94 3.64
CA VAL A 665 18.83 3.97 2.62
C VAL A 665 18.17 5.19 3.30
N PRO A 666 18.63 6.43 3.06
CA PRO A 666 17.93 7.63 3.53
C PRO A 666 16.55 7.74 2.89
N VAL A 667 15.53 8.16 3.64
CA VAL A 667 14.13 8.21 3.16
C VAL A 667 13.47 9.53 3.51
N VAL A 668 12.71 10.09 2.57
CA VAL A 668 11.84 11.25 2.78
C VAL A 668 10.40 10.91 2.37
N ILE A 669 9.44 11.27 3.21
CA ILE A 669 8.03 11.37 2.84
C ILE A 669 7.90 12.70 2.11
N GLY A 670 7.95 12.67 0.77
CA GLY A 670 7.99 13.86 -0.08
C GLY A 670 6.70 14.67 -0.06
N GLU A 671 5.59 13.98 0.21
CA GLU A 671 4.29 14.56 0.46
C GLU A 671 3.54 13.74 1.51
N PHE A 672 2.91 14.46 2.43
CA PHE A 672 1.84 13.97 3.29
C PHE A 672 0.97 15.18 3.67
N GLY A 673 -0.29 14.95 3.95
CA GLY A 673 -1.19 16.04 4.30
C GLY A 673 -2.62 15.57 4.51
N GLY A 674 -3.48 16.56 4.74
CA GLY A 674 -4.92 16.39 4.92
C GLY A 674 -5.50 17.73 5.34
N SER A 675 -6.53 18.17 4.63
CA SER A 675 -7.00 19.57 4.69
C SER A 675 -7.41 19.98 6.12
N PRO A 676 -6.71 20.91 6.81
CA PRO A 676 -7.09 21.38 8.13
C PRO A 676 -8.40 22.18 8.15
N THR A 677 -8.86 22.64 6.99
CA THR A 677 -10.20 23.20 6.82
C THR A 677 -11.24 22.09 6.65
N GLY A 678 -10.93 21.01 5.94
CA GLY A 678 -11.82 19.86 5.77
C GLY A 678 -11.96 18.90 6.97
N LEU A 679 -10.87 18.59 7.66
CA LEU A 679 -10.81 17.57 8.72
C LEU A 679 -11.35 18.07 10.06
N GLU A 680 -11.80 17.13 10.91
CA GLU A 680 -12.10 17.43 12.32
C GLU A 680 -10.78 17.76 13.06
N PRO A 681 -10.69 18.90 13.77
CA PRO A 681 -9.42 19.34 14.35
C PRO A 681 -8.74 18.36 15.29
N ALA A 682 -9.44 17.69 16.21
CA ALA A 682 -8.80 16.75 17.14
C ALA A 682 -8.26 15.52 16.41
N ALA A 683 -9.02 14.96 15.46
CA ALA A 683 -8.57 13.87 14.59
C ALA A 683 -7.34 14.27 13.76
N ALA A 684 -7.35 15.46 13.15
CA ALA A 684 -6.22 15.98 12.37
C ALA A 684 -4.97 16.19 13.24
N TRP A 685 -5.13 16.75 14.45
CA TRP A 685 -4.05 16.93 15.41
C TRP A 685 -3.42 15.59 15.84
N ARG A 686 -4.25 14.57 16.11
CA ARG A 686 -3.79 13.21 16.45
C ARG A 686 -3.07 12.57 15.26
N TYR A 687 -3.56 12.76 14.04
CA TYR A 687 -2.92 12.25 12.82
C TYR A 687 -1.53 12.86 12.61
N PHE A 688 -1.42 14.19 12.65
CA PHE A 688 -0.14 14.88 12.47
C PHE A 688 0.86 14.56 13.58
N ASP A 689 0.45 14.50 14.85
CA ASP A 689 1.33 14.06 15.94
C ASP A 689 1.85 12.63 15.70
N PHE A 690 0.96 11.69 15.41
CA PHE A 690 1.33 10.29 15.28
C PHE A 690 2.20 10.03 14.04
N LEU A 691 1.81 10.55 12.87
CA LEU A 691 2.56 10.42 11.63
C LEU A 691 3.98 10.99 11.77
N THR A 692 4.11 12.21 12.26
CA THR A 692 5.44 12.85 12.38
C THR A 692 6.34 12.16 13.40
N ARG A 693 5.79 11.64 14.51
CA ARG A 693 6.55 10.80 15.45
C ARG A 693 6.92 9.43 14.88
N MET A 694 6.06 8.81 14.07
CA MET A 694 6.43 7.57 13.37
C MET A 694 7.52 7.81 12.33
N ALA A 695 7.47 8.94 11.61
CA ALA A 695 8.55 9.34 10.71
C ALA A 695 9.88 9.50 11.46
N VAL A 696 9.90 10.19 12.62
CA VAL A 696 11.09 10.27 13.48
C VAL A 696 11.55 8.89 13.96
N LYS A 697 10.64 8.01 14.40
CA LYS A 697 10.94 6.64 14.86
C LYS A 697 11.61 5.78 13.77
N TYR A 698 11.18 5.91 12.52
CA TYR A 698 11.69 5.15 11.38
C TYR A 698 12.74 5.92 10.56
N HIS A 699 13.27 7.03 11.09
CA HIS A 699 14.27 7.89 10.43
C HIS A 699 13.86 8.30 9.01
N PHE A 700 12.61 8.76 8.88
CA PHE A 700 12.08 9.37 7.68
C PHE A 700 12.04 10.89 7.88
N SER A 701 12.62 11.62 6.94
CA SER A 701 12.34 13.04 6.82
C SER A 701 10.94 13.26 6.25
N ILE A 702 10.34 14.41 6.52
CA ILE A 702 8.97 14.71 6.10
C ILE A 702 8.89 16.04 5.38
N MET A 703 8.08 16.12 4.34
CA MET A 703 7.78 17.34 3.61
C MET A 703 6.26 17.48 3.48
N ALA A 704 5.69 18.45 4.20
CA ALA A 704 4.24 18.62 4.26
C ALA A 704 3.72 19.15 2.91
N TRP A 705 2.64 18.58 2.40
CA TRP A 705 1.96 19.10 1.22
C TRP A 705 1.14 20.34 1.59
N ASP A 706 1.24 21.38 0.75
CA ASP A 706 0.46 22.61 0.92
C ASP A 706 0.16 23.25 -0.44
N ASN A 707 -1.05 22.96 -0.93
CA ASN A 707 -1.62 23.60 -2.12
C ASN A 707 -1.94 25.09 -1.91
N GLY A 708 -1.67 25.70 -0.75
CA GLY A 708 -1.93 27.11 -0.45
C GLY A 708 -3.31 27.41 0.15
N ASP A 709 -4.25 26.46 0.05
CA ASP A 709 -5.58 26.52 0.69
C ASP A 709 -5.64 25.66 1.98
N ASP A 710 -4.75 24.68 2.10
CA ASP A 710 -4.73 23.73 3.22
C ASP A 710 -3.98 24.25 4.44
N LEU A 711 -2.66 24.48 4.38
CA LEU A 711 -1.88 24.74 5.60
C LEU A 711 -1.61 26.23 5.82
N PHE A 712 -1.00 26.92 4.85
CA PHE A 712 -0.54 28.30 5.00
C PHE A 712 -1.18 29.27 4.01
N ASN A 713 -1.97 30.20 4.51
CA ASN A 713 -2.54 31.28 3.72
C ASN A 713 -1.42 32.25 3.28
N ARG A 714 -1.02 32.15 2.02
CA ARG A 714 0.12 32.88 1.44
C ARG A 714 -0.11 34.39 1.34
N THR A 715 -1.37 34.85 1.36
CA THR A 715 -1.76 36.26 1.28
C THR A 715 -1.80 36.91 2.66
N ALA A 716 -2.40 36.23 3.65
CA ALA A 716 -2.46 36.70 5.04
C ALA A 716 -1.17 36.43 5.83
N LEU A 717 -0.29 35.58 5.29
CA LEU A 717 0.93 35.07 5.92
C LEU A 717 0.65 34.37 7.27
N GLN A 718 -0.40 33.56 7.31
CA GLN A 718 -0.90 32.91 8.52
C GLN A 718 -1.29 31.45 8.26
N TRP A 719 -1.06 30.58 9.24
CA TRP A 719 -1.48 29.18 9.21
C TRP A 719 -2.99 29.06 9.44
N HIS A 720 -3.68 28.25 8.63
CA HIS A 720 -5.12 27.98 8.78
C HIS A 720 -5.45 27.20 10.07
N ASN A 721 -4.50 26.41 10.58
CA ASN A 721 -4.61 25.69 11.84
C ASN A 721 -3.27 25.79 12.62
N PRO A 722 -3.03 26.90 13.36
CA PRO A 722 -1.77 27.12 14.09
C PRO A 722 -1.46 26.01 15.10
N THR A 723 -2.49 25.41 15.70
CA THR A 723 -2.37 24.26 16.61
C THR A 723 -1.84 23.03 15.88
N GLY A 724 -2.43 22.68 14.73
CA GLY A 724 -1.98 21.56 13.91
C GLY A 724 -0.55 21.73 13.40
N GLN A 725 -0.17 22.97 13.03
CA GLN A 725 1.20 23.33 12.70
C GLN A 725 2.14 23.09 13.89
N SER A 726 1.81 23.64 15.07
CA SER A 726 2.64 23.52 16.27
C SER A 726 2.83 22.06 16.70
N ILE A 727 1.84 21.21 16.45
CA ILE A 727 1.90 19.76 16.68
C ILE A 727 2.86 19.09 15.68
N LEU A 728 2.70 19.35 14.38
CA LEU A 728 3.62 18.86 13.32
C LEU A 728 5.08 19.26 13.62
N MET A 729 5.31 20.50 14.05
CA MET A 729 6.63 21.02 14.42
C MET A 729 7.18 20.50 15.76
N SER A 730 6.34 19.87 16.59
CA SER A 730 6.75 19.18 17.82
C SER A 730 7.07 17.72 17.53
N GLY A 731 6.17 17.02 16.83
CA GLY A 731 6.34 15.61 16.46
C GLY A 731 7.49 15.39 15.47
N SER A 732 7.78 16.33 14.56
CA SER A 732 8.98 16.30 13.70
C SER A 732 10.32 16.40 14.45
N LYS A 733 10.28 16.77 15.74
CA LYS A 733 11.42 16.76 16.68
C LYS A 733 11.36 15.57 17.65
N GLY A 734 10.40 14.66 17.48
CA GLY A 734 10.12 13.55 18.40
C GLY A 734 9.44 13.97 19.71
N VAL A 735 8.97 15.21 19.84
CA VAL A 735 8.35 15.73 21.07
C VAL A 735 6.85 15.44 21.08
N LEU A 736 6.41 14.64 22.04
CA LEU A 736 4.99 14.35 22.30
C LEU A 736 4.24 15.61 22.72
N SER A 737 3.13 15.89 22.04
CA SER A 737 2.17 16.94 22.44
C SER A 737 1.03 16.34 23.26
N THR A 738 0.47 17.10 24.19
CA THR A 738 -0.87 16.78 24.74
C THR A 738 -1.90 16.91 23.61
N LEU A 739 -2.85 15.98 23.50
CA LEU A 739 -3.80 15.92 22.37
C LEU A 739 -5.26 15.96 22.85
N ALA A 740 -6.13 16.62 22.11
CA ALA A 740 -7.57 16.55 22.33
C ALA A 740 -8.10 15.14 22.03
N LEU A 741 -8.96 14.60 22.90
CA LEU A 741 -9.64 13.34 22.63
C LEU A 741 -10.80 13.53 21.64
N SER A 742 -11.08 12.50 20.86
CA SER A 742 -12.22 12.41 19.94
C SER A 742 -12.93 11.07 20.12
N THR A 743 -14.23 11.03 19.84
CA THR A 743 -14.97 9.79 19.62
C THR A 743 -14.39 8.99 18.44
N THR A 744 -14.63 7.68 18.43
CA THR A 744 -14.27 6.77 17.33
C THR A 744 -15.32 6.78 16.21
N ASP A 745 -15.00 6.10 15.10
CA ASP A 745 -15.94 5.86 13.99
C ASP A 745 -17.23 5.18 14.50
N GLY A 746 -18.37 5.57 13.91
CA GLY A 746 -19.68 5.04 14.26
C GLY A 746 -20.32 5.58 15.55
N ALA A 747 -19.61 6.40 16.34
CA ALA A 747 -20.17 7.01 17.55
C ALA A 747 -21.35 7.95 17.22
N VAL A 748 -22.32 8.03 18.12
CA VAL A 748 -23.44 9.00 18.09
C VAL A 748 -23.67 9.51 19.52
N PRO A 749 -23.50 10.82 19.79
CA PRO A 749 -22.96 11.84 18.89
C PRO A 749 -21.47 11.60 18.56
N GLN A 750 -20.98 12.14 17.43
CA GLN A 750 -19.52 12.31 17.24
C GLN A 750 -19.08 13.64 17.82
N LEU A 751 -18.11 13.59 18.74
CA LEU A 751 -17.65 14.73 19.54
C LEU A 751 -16.13 14.69 19.71
N SER A 752 -15.52 15.87 19.87
CA SER A 752 -14.10 16.00 20.21
C SER A 752 -13.87 17.12 21.22
N SER A 753 -12.75 17.02 21.92
CA SER A 753 -12.28 18.01 22.91
C SER A 753 -11.49 19.16 22.28
N ALA A 754 -11.59 19.32 20.94
CA ALA A 754 -11.26 20.57 20.25
C ALA A 754 -12.41 21.59 20.36
N PHE A 755 -13.62 21.16 20.74
CA PHE A 755 -14.82 22.00 20.81
C PHE A 755 -15.56 21.88 22.15
N ILE A 756 -16.27 22.95 22.51
CA ILE A 756 -17.47 22.87 23.37
C ILE A 756 -18.64 23.42 22.58
N PHE A 757 -19.67 22.60 22.37
CA PHE A 757 -20.88 22.97 21.64
C PHE A 757 -22.05 23.19 22.60
N HIS A 758 -22.68 24.36 22.53
CA HIS A 758 -23.87 24.70 23.31
C HIS A 758 -25.05 25.02 22.38
N LYS A 759 -26.14 24.25 22.48
CA LYS A 759 -27.33 24.41 21.64
C LYS A 759 -28.20 25.57 22.16
N VAL A 760 -28.58 26.49 21.27
CA VAL A 760 -29.43 27.65 21.60
C VAL A 760 -30.70 27.18 22.31
N GLY A 761 -31.03 27.85 23.42
CA GLY A 761 -32.22 27.56 24.23
C GLY A 761 -32.06 26.44 25.26
N THR A 762 -30.89 25.79 25.37
CA THR A 762 -30.60 24.87 26.49
C THR A 762 -30.03 25.63 27.70
N PRO A 763 -30.19 25.12 28.94
CA PRO A 763 -29.57 25.74 30.12
C PRO A 763 -28.04 25.78 30.00
N VAL A 764 -27.44 26.91 30.36
CA VAL A 764 -25.99 27.01 30.54
C VAL A 764 -25.61 26.23 31.80
N THR A 765 -24.65 25.32 31.68
CA THR A 765 -24.11 24.51 32.78
C THR A 765 -22.59 24.38 32.60
N SER A 766 -21.88 23.91 33.61
CA SER A 766 -20.44 23.62 33.48
C SER A 766 -20.19 22.56 32.40
N GLN A 767 -19.16 22.74 31.57
CA GLN A 767 -18.84 21.86 30.42
C GLN A 767 -17.41 21.33 30.52
N THR A 768 -17.17 20.14 29.96
CA THR A 768 -15.88 19.44 30.05
C THR A 768 -15.24 19.19 28.68
N ALA A 769 -13.90 19.20 28.66
CA ALA A 769 -13.08 18.77 27.52
C ALA A 769 -11.92 17.92 28.06
N SER A 770 -11.57 16.83 27.37
CA SER A 770 -10.63 15.82 27.84
C SER A 770 -9.44 15.63 26.91
N TYR A 771 -8.25 15.48 27.50
CA TYR A 771 -6.97 15.50 26.79
C TYR A 771 -6.11 14.27 27.13
N GLU A 772 -5.48 13.70 26.10
CA GLU A 772 -4.41 12.71 26.23
C GLU A 772 -3.13 13.43 26.69
N MET A 773 -2.85 13.37 27.99
CA MET A 773 -1.82 14.18 28.64
C MET A 773 -0.40 13.66 28.37
N HIS A 774 0.43 14.51 27.73
CA HIS A 774 1.86 14.25 27.54
C HIS A 774 2.77 15.35 28.14
N GLY A 775 2.21 16.53 28.43
CA GLY A 775 2.88 17.59 29.20
C GLY A 775 1.99 18.12 30.33
N ALA A 776 2.59 18.64 31.40
CA ALA A 776 1.83 19.24 32.50
C ALA A 776 1.09 20.49 32.02
N PHE A 777 -0.17 20.67 32.42
CA PHE A 777 -0.94 21.86 32.11
C PHE A 777 -0.34 23.10 32.79
N VAL A 778 -0.19 24.21 32.05
CA VAL A 778 0.46 25.45 32.51
C VAL A 778 -0.55 26.59 32.65
N SER A 779 -1.33 26.87 31.61
CA SER A 779 -2.28 27.99 31.61
C SER A 779 -3.33 27.84 30.52
N ILE A 780 -4.48 28.48 30.71
CA ILE A 780 -5.49 28.69 29.67
C ILE A 780 -5.76 30.19 29.51
N LYS A 781 -5.76 30.67 28.27
CA LYS A 781 -5.99 32.07 27.90
C LYS A 781 -7.16 32.17 26.94
N ASN A 782 -7.93 33.26 27.02
CA ASN A 782 -8.96 33.56 26.03
C ASN A 782 -8.38 34.18 24.76
N LYS A 783 -9.23 34.42 23.75
CA LYS A 783 -8.85 35.04 22.46
C LYS A 783 -8.24 36.44 22.60
N ALA A 784 -8.57 37.16 23.68
CA ALA A 784 -7.96 38.44 24.02
C ALA A 784 -6.58 38.31 24.74
N GLY A 785 -6.05 37.09 24.89
CA GLY A 785 -4.78 36.82 25.55
C GLY A 785 -4.82 36.87 27.09
N THR A 786 -6.00 37.05 27.68
CA THR A 786 -6.19 37.12 29.14
C THR A 786 -6.20 35.72 29.74
N THR A 787 -5.38 35.49 30.76
CA THR A 787 -5.31 34.22 31.49
C THR A 787 -6.56 34.05 32.37
N LEU A 788 -7.25 32.91 32.25
CA LEU A 788 -8.38 32.57 33.11
C LEU A 788 -7.88 32.18 34.51
N THR A 789 -8.76 32.32 35.50
CA THR A 789 -8.50 32.05 36.92
C THR A 789 -9.15 30.74 37.38
N SER A 790 -8.74 30.23 38.55
CA SER A 790 -9.24 28.97 39.12
C SER A 790 -10.71 28.99 39.56
N SER A 791 -11.39 30.14 39.53
CA SER A 791 -12.86 30.21 39.67
C SER A 791 -13.59 30.03 38.34
N GLN A 792 -12.91 30.25 37.21
CA GLN A 792 -13.48 30.13 35.87
C GLN A 792 -13.36 28.71 35.31
N TYR A 793 -12.32 27.96 35.70
CA TYR A 793 -12.10 26.58 35.28
C TYR A 793 -11.36 25.75 36.34
N THR A 794 -11.45 24.43 36.22
CA THR A 794 -10.54 23.47 36.86
C THR A 794 -9.89 22.57 35.81
N PHE A 795 -8.66 22.11 36.04
CA PHE A 795 -7.98 21.14 35.18
C PHE A 795 -7.46 19.98 36.05
N SER A 796 -7.90 18.75 35.78
CA SER A 796 -7.52 17.58 36.57
C SER A 796 -6.20 16.95 36.09
N SER A 797 -5.51 16.23 36.96
CA SER A 797 -4.33 15.43 36.59
C SER A 797 -4.63 14.31 35.59
N ALA A 798 -5.91 13.94 35.44
CA ALA A 798 -6.39 12.99 34.43
C ALA A 798 -6.67 13.65 33.06
N GLY A 799 -6.31 14.91 32.86
CA GLY A 799 -6.47 15.61 31.59
C GLY A 799 -7.87 16.16 31.32
N VAL A 800 -8.72 16.32 32.35
CA VAL A 800 -10.08 16.87 32.19
C VAL A 800 -10.09 18.35 32.55
N LEU A 801 -10.30 19.20 31.55
CA LEU A 801 -10.70 20.59 31.73
C LEU A 801 -12.20 20.63 32.05
N THR A 802 -12.59 21.40 33.07
CA THR A 802 -13.98 21.78 33.32
C THR A 802 -14.08 23.30 33.31
N LEU A 803 -14.82 23.86 32.36
CA LEU A 803 -15.21 25.27 32.37
C LEU A 803 -16.44 25.44 33.27
N SER A 804 -16.38 26.39 34.20
CA SER A 804 -17.48 26.66 35.13
C SER A 804 -18.70 27.24 34.40
N GLU A 805 -19.89 26.92 34.91
CA GLU A 805 -21.14 27.55 34.52
C GLU A 805 -21.07 29.09 34.61
N THR A 806 -20.46 29.62 35.68
CA THR A 806 -20.29 31.07 35.88
C THR A 806 -19.45 31.69 34.77
N TYR A 807 -18.39 31.04 34.32
CA TYR A 807 -17.60 31.50 33.17
C TYR A 807 -18.42 31.43 31.88
N LEU A 808 -19.03 30.28 31.60
CA LEU A 808 -19.79 30.06 30.37
C LEU A 808 -21.01 30.99 30.25
N SER A 809 -21.64 31.36 31.35
CA SER A 809 -22.73 32.35 31.42
C SER A 809 -22.28 33.76 31.02
N THR A 810 -20.99 34.08 31.05
CA THR A 810 -20.48 35.35 30.51
C THR A 810 -20.38 35.35 28.98
N LEU A 811 -20.34 34.18 28.36
CA LEU A 811 -20.25 34.01 26.91
C LEU A 811 -21.65 33.87 26.29
N TYR A 812 -22.50 33.02 26.89
CA TYR A 812 -23.88 32.76 26.44
C TYR A 812 -24.86 33.80 27.01
N THR A 813 -24.79 35.03 26.49
CA THR A 813 -25.70 36.12 26.88
C THR A 813 -27.02 36.07 26.09
N ALA A 814 -28.06 36.81 26.53
CA ALA A 814 -29.32 36.93 25.78
C ALA A 814 -29.17 37.55 24.37
N SER A 815 -27.99 38.12 24.08
CA SER A 815 -27.59 38.69 22.79
C SER A 815 -26.49 37.89 22.07
N SER A 816 -26.09 36.72 22.56
CA SER A 816 -25.06 35.92 21.89
C SER A 816 -25.60 35.38 20.56
N THR A 817 -24.85 35.61 19.49
CA THR A 817 -25.14 35.05 18.16
C THR A 817 -24.63 33.63 18.06
N THR A 818 -25.28 32.83 17.24
CA THR A 818 -24.75 31.53 16.80
C THR A 818 -23.42 31.69 16.07
N GLY A 819 -22.53 30.71 16.23
CA GLY A 819 -21.16 30.72 15.70
C GLY A 819 -20.09 30.41 16.75
N VAL A 820 -18.83 30.61 16.36
CA VAL A 820 -17.69 30.60 17.30
C VAL A 820 -17.76 31.88 18.15
N ILE A 821 -17.89 31.72 19.47
CA ILE A 821 -18.03 32.85 20.40
C ILE A 821 -16.77 33.12 21.23
N GLU A 822 -15.90 32.12 21.43
CA GLU A 822 -14.65 32.23 22.17
C GLU A 822 -13.67 31.14 21.72
N GLU A 823 -12.37 31.41 21.81
CA GLU A 823 -11.30 30.47 21.51
C GLU A 823 -10.27 30.49 22.64
N LEU A 824 -10.09 29.35 23.30
CA LEU A 824 -9.19 29.23 24.44
C LEU A 824 -7.88 28.57 24.03
N THR A 825 -6.75 29.24 24.28
CA THR A 825 -5.40 28.64 24.09
C THR A 825 -4.96 27.96 25.39
N LEU A 826 -4.79 26.64 25.35
CA LEU A 826 -4.25 25.82 26.42
C LEU A 826 -2.75 25.62 26.20
N SER A 827 -1.93 25.93 27.21
CA SER A 827 -0.47 25.76 27.18
C SER A 827 -0.03 24.63 28.11
N PHE A 828 0.97 23.87 27.68
CA PHE A 828 1.55 22.73 28.40
C PHE A 828 3.06 22.90 28.57
N SER A 829 3.67 22.12 29.49
CA SER A 829 5.10 22.19 29.80
C SER A 829 6.01 21.66 28.68
N GLN A 830 5.46 20.92 27.72
CA GLN A 830 6.14 20.38 26.55
C GLN A 830 5.15 20.20 25.40
N GLY A 831 5.69 20.05 24.18
CA GLY A 831 4.90 19.89 22.96
C GLY A 831 4.18 21.16 22.54
N ALA A 832 3.13 20.99 21.73
CA ALA A 832 2.32 22.09 21.24
C ALA A 832 1.36 22.67 22.30
N PHE A 833 0.93 23.92 22.07
CA PHE A 833 -0.32 24.41 22.65
C PHE A 833 -1.52 23.75 21.97
N LEU A 834 -2.70 23.79 22.60
CA LEU A 834 -3.98 23.42 21.98
C LEU A 834 -4.92 24.62 21.92
N THR A 835 -5.87 24.60 20.99
CA THR A 835 -7.01 25.51 20.98
C THR A 835 -8.27 24.74 21.35
N LEU A 836 -9.14 25.34 22.16
CA LEU A 836 -10.49 24.86 22.43
C LEU A 836 -11.49 25.92 21.95
N THR A 837 -12.27 25.59 20.94
CA THR A 837 -13.23 26.50 20.32
C THR A 837 -14.61 26.35 20.97
N ILE A 838 -15.16 27.43 21.51
CA ILE A 838 -16.49 27.45 22.13
C ILE A 838 -17.51 27.96 21.11
N ILE A 839 -18.55 27.17 20.87
CA ILE A 839 -19.49 27.36 19.77
C ILE A 839 -20.92 27.31 20.29
N GLN A 840 -21.67 28.40 20.09
CA GLN A 840 -23.11 28.39 20.26
C GLN A 840 -23.77 28.02 18.93
N TRP A 841 -24.72 27.08 18.93
CA TRP A 841 -25.28 26.56 17.68
C TRP A 841 -26.79 26.30 17.71
N ALA A 842 -27.39 26.37 16.53
CA ALA A 842 -28.73 25.91 16.18
C ALA A 842 -28.65 25.25 14.80
N VAL A 843 -29.73 24.57 14.35
CA VAL A 843 -29.70 23.92 13.03
C VAL A 843 -29.48 24.97 11.92
N PRO A 844 -28.56 24.74 10.97
CA PRO A 844 -28.34 25.64 9.85
C PRO A 844 -29.58 25.81 8.98
N VAL A 845 -29.63 26.86 8.17
CA VAL A 845 -30.74 27.13 7.25
C VAL A 845 -30.20 27.41 5.86
N LEU A 846 -30.57 26.56 4.89
CA LEU A 846 -30.32 26.81 3.47
C LEU A 846 -31.36 27.82 2.94
N SER A 847 -30.98 28.65 1.97
CA SER A 847 -31.93 29.55 1.28
C SER A 847 -32.99 28.79 0.48
N GLU A 848 -32.68 27.57 0.06
CA GLU A 848 -33.58 26.68 -0.67
C GLU A 848 -33.39 25.22 -0.23
N THR A 849 -34.47 24.45 -0.26
CA THR A 849 -34.48 23.03 0.12
C THR A 849 -34.81 22.10 -1.05
N ALA A 850 -35.01 22.65 -2.25
CA ALA A 850 -35.18 21.88 -3.48
C ALA A 850 -34.65 22.66 -4.69
N LEU A 851 -33.95 21.97 -5.61
CA LEU A 851 -33.45 22.56 -6.86
C LEU A 851 -33.41 21.51 -8.00
N ALA A 852 -33.48 21.97 -9.25
CA ALA A 852 -33.32 21.10 -10.42
C ALA A 852 -31.82 20.86 -10.71
N VAL A 853 -31.44 19.61 -11.04
CA VAL A 853 -30.03 19.19 -11.10
C VAL A 853 -29.16 20.12 -11.97
N PRO A 854 -28.15 20.81 -11.40
CA PRO A 854 -27.52 21.97 -12.04
C PRO A 854 -26.45 21.55 -13.04
N THR A 855 -26.33 22.24 -14.18
CA THR A 855 -25.37 21.88 -15.26
C THR A 855 -23.93 22.38 -15.02
N ALA A 856 -23.69 23.07 -13.91
CA ALA A 856 -22.40 23.60 -13.48
C ALA A 856 -22.36 23.67 -11.94
N ASP A 857 -21.24 24.10 -11.37
CA ASP A 857 -21.09 24.36 -9.94
C ASP A 857 -22.22 25.23 -9.38
N TYR A 858 -22.95 24.71 -8.39
CA TYR A 858 -24.11 25.38 -7.82
C TYR A 858 -23.90 25.68 -6.33
N ARG A 859 -23.88 26.97 -6.03
CA ARG A 859 -23.64 27.54 -4.70
C ARG A 859 -24.99 27.81 -4.04
N ILE A 860 -25.29 27.10 -2.95
CA ILE A 860 -26.50 27.29 -2.16
C ILE A 860 -26.18 28.16 -0.94
N PRO A 861 -26.71 29.39 -0.86
CA PRO A 861 -26.56 30.23 0.32
C PRO A 861 -27.01 29.54 1.62
N ILE A 862 -26.20 29.67 2.67
CA ILE A 862 -26.45 29.06 3.98
C ILE A 862 -26.30 30.06 5.12
N THR A 863 -27.25 30.05 6.05
CA THR A 863 -27.08 30.61 7.39
C THR A 863 -26.54 29.51 8.30
N TRP A 864 -25.24 29.55 8.59
CA TRP A 864 -24.52 28.46 9.27
C TRP A 864 -25.01 28.12 10.69
N ASN A 865 -25.58 29.09 11.42
CA ASN A 865 -26.07 28.90 12.79
C ASN A 865 -25.15 28.12 13.76
N GLY A 866 -23.83 28.11 13.56
CA GLY A 866 -22.92 27.27 14.34
C GLY A 866 -21.53 27.25 13.74
N TYR A 867 -20.84 26.10 13.79
CA TYR A 867 -19.55 25.97 13.13
C TYR A 867 -19.70 26.01 11.61
N ASN A 868 -18.93 26.86 10.93
CA ASN A 868 -19.07 27.15 9.51
C ASN A 868 -18.40 26.10 8.61
N ARG A 869 -18.65 24.81 8.89
CA ARG A 869 -18.09 23.67 8.16
C ARG A 869 -19.08 22.53 8.03
N VAL A 870 -19.20 22.00 6.81
CA VAL A 870 -19.91 20.74 6.54
C VAL A 870 -19.00 19.56 6.94
N ALA A 871 -19.53 18.68 7.78
CA ALA A 871 -18.86 17.46 8.23
C ALA A 871 -18.94 16.36 7.16
N ALA A 872 -20.14 16.10 6.62
CA ALA A 872 -20.38 15.10 5.58
C ALA A 872 -21.65 15.43 4.76
N VAL A 873 -21.80 14.82 3.59
CA VAL A 873 -23.03 14.85 2.80
C VAL A 873 -23.48 13.43 2.50
N ARG A 874 -24.69 13.07 2.94
CA ARG A 874 -25.35 11.80 2.60
C ARG A 874 -26.19 11.97 1.35
N ALA A 875 -26.09 11.05 0.40
CA ALA A 875 -26.81 11.10 -0.87
C ALA A 875 -27.60 9.81 -1.12
N VAL A 876 -28.93 9.92 -1.18
CA VAL A 876 -29.83 8.81 -1.54
C VAL A 876 -30.84 9.23 -2.60
N TRP A 877 -31.27 8.28 -3.42
CA TRP A 877 -32.43 8.43 -4.30
C TRP A 877 -33.73 8.46 -3.49
N ASP A 878 -34.82 8.97 -4.09
CA ASP A 878 -36.14 9.01 -3.44
C ASP A 878 -36.72 7.63 -3.07
N ASN A 879 -36.26 6.57 -3.73
CA ASN A 879 -36.55 5.17 -3.38
C ASN A 879 -35.69 4.62 -2.22
N GLY A 880 -34.79 5.42 -1.64
CA GLY A 880 -33.91 5.06 -0.52
C GLY A 880 -32.58 4.38 -0.90
N VAL A 881 -32.36 4.05 -2.17
CA VAL A 881 -31.10 3.47 -2.67
C VAL A 881 -29.98 4.51 -2.60
N TYR A 882 -28.75 4.09 -2.34
CA TYR A 882 -27.60 4.98 -2.22
C TYR A 882 -27.23 5.55 -3.60
N VAL A 883 -26.81 6.82 -3.67
CA VAL A 883 -26.45 7.44 -4.96
C VAL A 883 -25.15 6.86 -5.52
N SER A 884 -24.15 6.65 -4.66
CA SER A 884 -22.89 5.98 -4.98
C SER A 884 -22.46 5.10 -3.80
N ASP A 885 -21.40 4.31 -4.00
CA ASP A 885 -20.73 3.57 -2.94
C ASP A 885 -21.69 2.71 -2.10
N ASP A 886 -22.52 1.89 -2.76
CA ASP A 886 -23.51 1.01 -2.14
C ASP A 886 -22.90 0.06 -1.10
N TRP A 887 -21.68 -0.42 -1.36
CA TRP A 887 -20.85 -1.18 -0.42
C TRP A 887 -20.64 -0.48 0.94
N THR A 888 -20.79 0.85 1.04
CA THR A 888 -20.71 1.57 2.32
C THR A 888 -21.80 1.14 3.30
N VAL A 889 -22.81 0.37 2.88
CA VAL A 889 -23.77 -0.33 3.76
C VAL A 889 -23.07 -1.17 4.84
N TYR A 890 -21.86 -1.66 4.59
CA TYR A 890 -21.05 -2.43 5.54
C TYR A 890 -20.23 -1.57 6.51
N LEU A 891 -20.17 -0.25 6.30
CA LEU A 891 -19.56 0.71 7.23
C LEU A 891 -20.56 1.11 8.34
N PRO A 892 -20.09 1.72 9.45
CA PRO A 892 -20.95 2.32 10.45
C PRO A 892 -21.98 3.30 9.87
N THR A 893 -23.13 3.46 10.55
CA THR A 893 -24.25 4.30 10.10
C THR A 893 -23.89 5.78 9.85
N SER A 894 -22.79 6.26 10.43
CA SER A 894 -22.20 7.60 10.17
C SER A 894 -21.58 7.75 8.77
N GLN A 895 -21.32 6.64 8.08
CA GLN A 895 -20.56 6.56 6.83
C GLN A 895 -21.39 6.07 5.64
N GLN A 896 -22.38 5.22 5.89
CA GLN A 896 -23.33 4.67 4.90
C GLN A 896 -23.92 5.76 3.97
N ALA A 897 -23.81 5.59 2.66
CA ALA A 897 -24.34 6.50 1.64
C ALA A 897 -23.79 7.94 1.67
N ARG A 898 -22.60 8.19 2.26
CA ARG A 898 -21.96 9.52 2.22
C ARG A 898 -21.04 9.64 1.03
N TRP A 899 -21.10 10.79 0.36
CA TRP A 899 -20.21 11.11 -0.75
C TRP A 899 -18.83 11.54 -0.28
N THR A 900 -17.83 11.22 -1.08
CA THR A 900 -16.48 11.81 -1.00
C THR A 900 -16.52 13.30 -1.32
N PHE A 901 -15.73 14.07 -0.57
CA PHE A 901 -15.51 15.49 -0.86
C PHE A 901 -14.97 15.68 -2.28
N GLY A 902 -15.42 16.72 -2.98
CA GLY A 902 -15.16 16.89 -4.41
C GLY A 902 -16.37 16.62 -5.31
N ASN A 903 -17.37 15.84 -4.87
CA ASN A 903 -18.75 15.91 -5.39
C ASN A 903 -19.55 17.06 -4.74
N TRP A 904 -19.13 17.43 -3.53
CA TRP A 904 -19.70 18.51 -2.72
C TRP A 904 -18.58 19.32 -2.06
N GLY A 905 -18.90 20.53 -1.65
CA GLY A 905 -18.00 21.43 -0.92
C GLY A 905 -18.74 22.51 -0.14
N TYR A 906 -17.99 23.50 0.33
CA TYR A 906 -18.54 24.69 0.97
C TYR A 906 -17.58 25.87 0.85
N GLU A 907 -18.13 27.08 0.92
CA GLU A 907 -17.45 28.37 0.89
C GLU A 907 -17.91 29.17 2.13
N THR A 908 -17.41 30.40 2.33
CA THR A 908 -17.77 31.23 3.50
C THR A 908 -19.27 31.38 3.72
N ASN A 909 -20.06 31.53 2.65
CA ASN A 909 -21.50 31.80 2.70
C ASN A 909 -22.37 30.73 2.03
N ASN A 910 -21.77 29.66 1.49
CA ASN A 910 -22.46 28.68 0.65
C ASN A 910 -22.09 27.24 1.06
N VAL A 911 -23.03 26.31 0.94
CA VAL A 911 -22.69 24.92 0.62
C VAL A 911 -22.71 24.76 -0.90
N VAL A 912 -21.88 23.88 -1.47
CA VAL A 912 -21.70 23.83 -2.93
C VAL A 912 -21.88 22.40 -3.44
N LEU A 913 -22.80 22.23 -4.38
CA LEU A 913 -22.87 21.04 -5.23
C LEU A 913 -21.97 21.31 -6.44
N TRP A 914 -20.80 20.68 -6.48
CA TRP A 914 -19.87 20.82 -7.60
C TRP A 914 -20.46 20.16 -8.86
N GLN A 915 -20.01 20.60 -10.03
CA GLN A 915 -20.46 20.05 -11.31
C GLN A 915 -20.28 18.52 -11.36
N SER A 916 -19.17 18.00 -10.82
CA SER A 916 -18.88 16.56 -10.64
C SER A 916 -20.03 15.80 -9.96
N GLY A 917 -20.54 16.31 -8.83
CA GLY A 917 -21.65 15.71 -8.10
C GLY A 917 -22.98 15.79 -8.87
N ALA A 918 -23.20 16.89 -9.59
CA ALA A 918 -24.40 17.07 -10.42
C ALA A 918 -24.39 16.21 -11.70
N ASP A 919 -23.24 16.04 -12.34
CA ASP A 919 -23.03 15.13 -13.47
C ASP A 919 -23.15 13.67 -13.02
N TYR A 920 -22.57 13.32 -11.86
CA TYR A 920 -22.77 12.00 -11.27
C TYR A 920 -24.27 11.71 -11.05
N LEU A 921 -25.01 12.67 -10.48
CA LEU A 921 -26.46 12.56 -10.28
C LEU A 921 -27.23 12.37 -11.60
N ARG A 922 -26.90 13.12 -12.66
CA ARG A 922 -27.52 12.95 -13.98
C ARG A 922 -27.25 11.56 -14.57
N ASN A 923 -25.98 11.14 -14.54
CA ASN A 923 -25.51 9.99 -15.30
C ASN A 923 -25.85 8.65 -14.63
N ASN A 924 -26.07 8.62 -13.32
CA ASN A 924 -26.31 7.40 -12.55
C ASN A 924 -27.74 7.29 -11.98
N LYS A 925 -28.67 8.14 -12.42
CA LYS A 925 -30.09 8.15 -12.00
C LYS A 925 -30.79 6.81 -12.35
N PRO A 926 -31.31 6.05 -11.38
CA PRO A 926 -32.05 4.81 -11.67
C PRO A 926 -33.38 5.06 -12.38
N ALA A 927 -33.86 4.07 -13.14
CA ALA A 927 -35.18 4.12 -13.75
C ALA A 927 -36.30 4.24 -12.70
N GLY A 928 -37.27 5.12 -12.94
CA GLY A 928 -38.42 5.34 -12.05
C GLY A 928 -38.18 6.26 -10.85
N VAL A 929 -36.92 6.59 -10.53
CA VAL A 929 -36.57 7.65 -9.56
C VAL A 929 -36.95 9.01 -10.13
N THR A 930 -37.43 9.93 -9.29
CA THR A 930 -37.77 11.32 -9.69
C THR A 930 -36.84 12.35 -9.07
N SER A 931 -36.25 12.07 -7.90
CA SER A 931 -35.37 12.96 -7.17
C SER A 931 -34.30 12.23 -6.34
N ALA A 932 -33.29 12.98 -5.89
CA ALA A 932 -32.33 12.57 -4.87
C ALA A 932 -32.45 13.49 -3.65
N VAL A 933 -32.15 12.98 -2.46
CA VAL A 933 -32.04 13.76 -1.22
C VAL A 933 -30.57 13.80 -0.81
N LEU A 934 -30.04 15.03 -0.75
CA LEU A 934 -28.74 15.33 -0.15
C LEU A 934 -28.97 15.83 1.29
N THR A 935 -28.51 15.06 2.28
CA THR A 935 -28.49 15.48 3.69
C THR A 935 -27.11 16.05 4.00
N TRP A 936 -27.03 17.37 4.21
CA TRP A 936 -25.83 18.07 4.63
C TRP A 936 -25.72 18.00 6.16
N GLU A 937 -24.64 17.45 6.68
CA GLU A 937 -24.40 17.25 8.12
C GLU A 937 -23.30 18.19 8.63
N PHE A 938 -23.46 18.74 9.84
CA PHE A 938 -22.55 19.74 10.42
C PHE A 938 -22.04 19.29 11.80
N TYR A 939 -21.08 20.04 12.35
CA TYR A 939 -20.57 19.80 13.71
C TYR A 939 -21.38 20.59 14.77
N PRO A 940 -21.80 19.99 15.89
CA PRO A 940 -21.58 18.59 16.26
C PRO A 940 -22.49 17.65 15.46
N ARG A 941 -22.02 16.44 15.12
CA ARG A 941 -22.88 15.40 14.52
C ARG A 941 -23.67 14.73 15.64
N ASP A 942 -24.77 15.35 16.04
CA ASP A 942 -25.58 14.99 17.21
C ASP A 942 -26.61 13.86 16.96
N GLY A 943 -26.76 13.43 15.72
CA GLY A 943 -27.59 12.29 15.31
C GLY A 943 -27.78 12.23 13.79
N TYR A 944 -28.20 11.08 13.27
CA TYR A 944 -28.52 10.89 11.83
C TYR A 944 -30.03 10.84 11.58
N THR A 945 -30.81 11.54 12.41
CA THR A 945 -32.28 11.49 12.46
C THR A 945 -32.88 12.90 12.42
N ALA A 946 -34.16 13.02 12.09
CA ALA A 946 -34.85 14.31 12.06
C ALA A 946 -34.68 15.09 13.38
N GLY A 947 -34.31 16.37 13.27
CA GLY A 947 -34.00 17.25 14.41
C GLY A 947 -32.53 17.29 14.85
N SER A 948 -31.65 16.52 14.20
CA SER A 948 -30.21 16.66 14.34
C SER A 948 -29.66 17.90 13.63
N ASN A 949 -28.38 18.15 13.79
CA ASN A 949 -27.61 19.21 13.15
C ASN A 949 -27.32 18.90 11.67
N ALA A 950 -28.38 18.76 10.89
CA ALA A 950 -28.35 18.44 9.48
C ALA A 950 -29.54 19.06 8.73
N VAL A 951 -29.38 19.31 7.44
CA VAL A 951 -30.43 19.85 6.56
C VAL A 951 -30.55 19.01 5.29
N ASN A 952 -31.80 18.80 4.85
CA ASN A 952 -32.09 18.07 3.61
C ASN A 952 -32.30 19.03 2.44
N MET A 953 -31.82 18.60 1.28
CA MET A 953 -32.03 19.23 -0.01
C MET A 953 -32.49 18.19 -1.03
N THR A 954 -33.59 18.46 -1.73
CA THR A 954 -34.12 17.60 -2.78
C THR A 954 -33.64 18.06 -4.16
N ILE A 955 -32.91 17.21 -4.88
CA ILE A 955 -32.48 17.45 -6.25
C ILE A 955 -33.48 16.78 -7.21
N THR A 956 -34.15 17.56 -8.06
CA THR A 956 -35.12 17.05 -9.05
C THR A 956 -34.52 16.96 -10.45
N PHE A 957 -35.09 16.08 -11.29
CA PHE A 957 -34.63 15.76 -12.66
C PHE A 957 -35.75 15.90 -13.68
#